data_AF-A0A0R0JDR7-F1
#
_entry.id   AF-A0A0R0JDR7-F1
#
_cell.length_a   1.000
_cell.length_b   1.000
_cell.length_c   1.000
_cell.angle_alpha   90.00
_cell.angle_beta   90.00
_cell.angle_gamma   90.00
#
_symmetry.space_group_name_H-M   'P 1'
#
loop_
_entity.id
_entity.type
_entity.pdbx_description
1 polymer ?
#
loop_
_entity_poly.entity_id
_entity_poly.type
_entity_poly.pdbx_seq_one_letter_code
_entity_poly.pdbx_strand_id
1 'polypeptide(L)'
;MNPKYFRLSLNNNKQMVWMCIHPGWHQKIRFSSLGKKNMMPFAIKPFGLIEGQWKEVLEVCKNNPRALETKVTKAEDSVLHIAVYVGQTIFLTTLLENINEDVSLAILNIPNSKGNTPLHLAAELGKVDICNTIAKRDPKLILCRNFKDETPLYLAAIHGTKDAFYCLHGHLQNKDDYSPCIKSNGDTILHSTISNEYFGLALQIIRMYPNLADAVNQDGLSPLHILAMKPNCFKSSTRMEFLDRMIYNCLLVNELKEETEDLSSNGEDTHFNYAMNYRTCFSFLNLLKNAVKAITIGTKDSNAGTDDEENLPKSSPINFVQERAKKENKLYRFPPNWEVLIRFLTIMMKALLILFGVGASWIGKIQRRKEKHIWAKLVMDELIERASLYKYDYTGKSSFVLQHDNDMENKDSHVNKKTIEKKRSVSPILIAAKMGVNEMVEKVLDTFPVAIHDVDSDNKNVVLLAIENRQPRVYKLLAKRNLVKESAFCHIDNQGNSALHLAAMYREHRPWRVPGDAMQMQWEYKWYKLVKNSMPPNFYARYNNKGQTAKQVFIITHQPLVREGRKWLSKTSESCSLVAALVATVAFTTSTAIPGGANEVTGVPVLSGQPAFKVFAVASLVALCSSVTALVLFLSILTSRFQEKDVAMDLPKKLLMGMTSLWTSIASILVSFCAGHFFIIEDGMKSSVYLIYAVTCLPVSFFVLVQLPLYLDLMLAIFRKVPQRVYKVFSH
;
A
#
# COMPACT_ATOMS: atom_id res chain seq x y z
N MET A 1 -11.69 -26.72 -7.48
CA MET A 1 -10.83 -27.58 -8.31
C MET A 1 -9.50 -26.87 -8.54
N ASN A 2 -8.42 -27.35 -7.92
CA ASN A 2 -7.05 -26.81 -8.08
C ASN A 2 -6.45 -27.26 -9.43
N PRO A 3 -5.88 -26.37 -10.27
CA PRO A 3 -5.04 -26.82 -11.36
C PRO A 3 -3.60 -27.00 -10.85
N LYS A 4 -3.13 -28.25 -10.90
CA LYS A 4 -1.73 -28.63 -10.69
C LYS A 4 -0.88 -28.13 -11.87
N TYR A 5 0.26 -27.51 -11.58
CA TYR A 5 1.30 -27.20 -12.57
C TYR A 5 2.13 -28.45 -12.86
N PHE A 6 2.33 -28.78 -14.15
CA PHE A 6 3.40 -29.66 -14.61
C PHE A 6 4.28 -28.91 -15.62
N ARG A 7 5.59 -29.12 -15.49
CA ARG A 7 6.69 -28.47 -16.22
C ARG A 7 7.45 -29.56 -16.96
N LEU A 8 7.56 -29.50 -18.28
CA LEU A 8 8.43 -30.35 -19.13
C LEU A 8 8.71 -29.55 -20.42
N SER A 9 9.92 -28.99 -20.56
CA SER A 9 11.13 -29.54 -21.21
C SER A 9 11.07 -29.43 -22.73
N LEU A 10 11.90 -28.52 -23.26
CA LEU A 10 12.07 -28.18 -24.67
C LEU A 10 12.79 -29.28 -25.43
N ASN A 11 12.31 -29.60 -26.64
CA ASN A 11 13.18 -30.07 -27.72
C ASN A 11 12.63 -29.64 -29.10
N ASN A 12 13.48 -28.91 -29.83
CA ASN A 12 13.58 -28.70 -31.29
C ASN A 12 12.32 -28.40 -32.15
N ASN A 13 12.38 -27.23 -32.81
CA ASN A 13 11.79 -26.90 -34.10
C ASN A 13 10.28 -27.14 -34.29
N LYS A 14 9.46 -26.18 -33.83
CA LYS A 14 8.25 -25.62 -34.47
C LYS A 14 7.56 -24.71 -33.44
N GLN A 15 7.55 -23.40 -33.69
CA GLN A 15 6.84 -22.44 -32.84
C GLN A 15 5.33 -22.68 -32.95
N MET A 16 4.78 -23.40 -31.98
CA MET A 16 3.34 -23.54 -31.77
C MET A 16 2.97 -22.66 -30.57
N VAL A 17 2.48 -21.46 -30.83
CA VAL A 17 1.95 -20.55 -29.80
C VAL A 17 0.58 -21.06 -29.39
N TRP A 18 0.53 -21.90 -28.36
CA TRP A 18 -0.71 -22.20 -27.62
C TRP A 18 -0.84 -21.21 -26.47
N MET A 19 -1.71 -20.21 -26.63
CA MET A 19 -2.15 -19.37 -25.53
C MET A 19 -3.42 -19.98 -24.94
N CYS A 20 -3.36 -20.31 -23.65
CA CYS A 20 -4.43 -20.96 -22.88
C CYS A 20 -5.76 -20.18 -22.99
N ILE A 21 -6.72 -20.69 -23.75
CA ILE A 21 -8.11 -20.21 -23.74
C ILE A 21 -8.91 -21.11 -22.80
N HIS A 22 -9.46 -20.48 -21.77
CA HIS A 22 -10.40 -21.01 -20.79
C HIS A 22 -11.42 -22.00 -21.41
N PRO A 23 -11.69 -23.17 -20.82
CA PRO A 23 -12.73 -24.08 -21.27
C PRO A 23 -14.09 -23.48 -20.89
N GLY A 24 -14.73 -22.78 -21.83
CA GLY A 24 -16.03 -22.13 -21.58
C GLY A 24 -16.70 -21.48 -22.79
N TRP A 25 -16.00 -21.32 -23.92
CA TRP A 25 -16.52 -20.62 -25.10
C TRP A 25 -16.90 -21.58 -26.23
N HIS A 26 -17.88 -22.46 -25.97
CA HIS A 26 -18.68 -23.10 -27.03
C HIS A 26 -19.97 -22.28 -27.22
N GLN A 27 -19.91 -21.18 -27.98
CA GLN A 27 -21.13 -20.47 -28.38
C GLN A 27 -21.19 -20.28 -29.90
N LYS A 28 -22.11 -21.06 -30.50
CA LYS A 28 -22.72 -20.91 -31.83
C LYS A 28 -22.57 -19.49 -32.40
N ILE A 29 -21.77 -19.36 -33.45
CA ILE A 29 -21.81 -18.23 -34.37
C ILE A 29 -23.04 -18.46 -35.27
N ARG A 30 -24.10 -17.71 -35.01
CA ARG A 30 -25.32 -17.68 -35.84
C ARG A 30 -25.07 -16.64 -36.93
N PHE A 31 -24.78 -17.09 -38.15
CA PHE A 31 -24.75 -16.22 -39.33
C PHE A 31 -26.16 -15.68 -39.54
N SER A 32 -26.36 -14.37 -39.29
CA SER A 32 -27.60 -13.68 -39.64
C SER A 32 -27.73 -13.58 -41.15
N SER A 33 -28.91 -13.92 -41.66
CA SER A 33 -29.28 -13.94 -43.08
C SER A 33 -29.08 -12.59 -43.75
N LEU A 34 -28.03 -12.45 -44.56
CA LEU A 34 -27.91 -11.44 -45.60
C LEU A 34 -27.60 -12.16 -46.92
N GLY A 35 -28.32 -11.76 -47.97
CA GLY A 35 -28.52 -12.51 -49.21
C GLY A 35 -27.24 -13.04 -49.88
N LYS A 36 -27.40 -14.21 -50.52
CA LYS A 36 -26.42 -15.06 -51.21
C LYS A 36 -25.54 -14.41 -52.30
N LYS A 37 -25.46 -13.07 -52.44
CA LYS A 37 -24.71 -12.40 -53.51
C LYS A 37 -23.44 -11.65 -53.08
N ASN A 38 -23.18 -11.44 -51.78
CA ASN A 38 -22.02 -10.67 -51.29
C ASN A 38 -21.09 -11.46 -50.33
N MET A 39 -21.11 -12.78 -50.37
CA MET A 39 -20.33 -13.61 -49.44
C MET A 39 -18.85 -13.63 -49.86
N MET A 40 -17.96 -13.02 -49.06
CA MET A 40 -16.52 -13.24 -49.23
C MET A 40 -16.22 -14.75 -49.21
N PRO A 41 -15.35 -15.29 -50.09
CA PRO A 41 -15.15 -16.74 -50.22
C PRO A 41 -14.53 -17.41 -48.99
N PHE A 42 -14.07 -16.64 -48.00
CA PHE A 42 -13.41 -17.15 -46.81
C PHE A 42 -14.12 -16.64 -45.55
N ALA A 43 -14.67 -17.58 -44.78
CA ALA A 43 -15.08 -17.30 -43.41
C ALA A 43 -13.82 -16.99 -42.59
N ILE A 44 -13.48 -15.70 -42.45
CA ILE A 44 -12.38 -15.25 -41.60
C ILE A 44 -12.70 -15.69 -40.17
N LYS A 45 -12.05 -16.75 -39.69
CA LYS A 45 -12.10 -17.10 -38.27
C LYS A 45 -11.42 -15.97 -37.51
N PRO A 46 -12.11 -15.21 -36.64
CA PRO A 46 -11.58 -13.96 -36.07
C PRO A 46 -10.29 -14.10 -35.25
N PHE A 47 -9.90 -15.34 -34.91
CA PHE A 47 -8.80 -15.66 -34.01
C PHE A 47 -7.76 -16.62 -34.61
N GLY A 48 -7.77 -16.85 -35.93
CA GLY A 48 -6.95 -17.88 -36.58
C GLY A 48 -6.06 -17.43 -37.73
N LEU A 49 -5.92 -16.12 -37.99
CA LEU A 49 -5.14 -15.62 -39.12
C LEU A 49 -3.63 -15.76 -38.89
N ILE A 50 -3.03 -16.79 -39.49
CA ILE A 50 -1.57 -17.02 -39.54
C ILE A 50 -0.93 -15.98 -40.49
N GLU A 51 0.33 -15.58 -40.28
CA GLU A 51 1.07 -14.58 -41.10
C GLU A 51 0.86 -14.71 -42.62
N GLY A 52 0.74 -15.93 -43.15
CA GLY A 52 0.47 -16.18 -44.57
C GLY A 52 -0.92 -15.75 -45.06
N GLN A 53 -1.94 -15.80 -44.20
CA GLN A 53 -3.33 -15.48 -44.58
C GLN A 53 -3.57 -13.97 -44.72
N TRP A 54 -2.72 -13.13 -44.12
CA TRP A 54 -2.84 -11.67 -44.27
C TRP A 54 -2.51 -11.20 -45.69
N LYS A 55 -1.65 -11.91 -46.42
CA LYS A 55 -1.38 -11.63 -47.84
C LYS A 55 -2.61 -11.91 -48.70
N GLU A 56 -3.27 -13.05 -48.49
CA GLU A 56 -4.52 -13.41 -49.16
C GLU A 56 -5.62 -12.40 -48.86
N VAL A 57 -5.79 -12.02 -47.59
CA VAL A 57 -6.74 -10.98 -47.18
C VAL A 57 -6.42 -9.67 -47.88
N LEU A 58 -5.14 -9.31 -48.02
CA LEU A 58 -4.72 -8.07 -48.68
C LEU A 58 -5.04 -8.07 -50.19
N GLU A 59 -4.86 -9.19 -50.88
CA GLU A 59 -5.26 -9.35 -52.28
C GLU A 59 -6.78 -9.25 -52.46
N VAL A 60 -7.56 -9.88 -51.59
CA VAL A 60 -9.02 -9.77 -51.60
C VAL A 60 -9.47 -8.34 -51.36
N CYS A 61 -8.84 -7.63 -50.42
CA CYS A 61 -9.17 -6.25 -50.10
C CYS A 61 -8.80 -5.28 -51.23
N LYS A 62 -7.70 -5.52 -51.96
CA LYS A 62 -7.33 -4.76 -53.17
C LYS A 62 -8.38 -4.89 -54.26
N ASN A 63 -8.89 -6.11 -54.49
CA ASN A 63 -9.87 -6.38 -55.54
C ASN A 63 -11.28 -5.93 -55.17
N ASN A 64 -11.60 -5.81 -53.87
CA ASN A 64 -12.92 -5.40 -53.40
C ASN A 64 -12.82 -4.54 -52.12
N PRO A 65 -12.59 -3.23 -52.23
CA PRO A 65 -12.41 -2.35 -51.06
C PRO A 65 -13.64 -2.33 -50.12
N ARG A 66 -14.85 -2.57 -50.62
CA ARG A 66 -16.07 -2.70 -49.80
C ARG A 66 -16.02 -3.86 -48.80
N ALA A 67 -15.16 -4.85 -49.04
CA ALA A 67 -14.91 -5.95 -48.12
C ALA A 67 -14.45 -5.45 -46.73
N LEU A 68 -13.69 -4.35 -46.70
CA LEU A 68 -13.13 -3.78 -45.47
C LEU A 68 -14.19 -3.12 -44.58
N GLU A 69 -15.35 -2.76 -45.13
CA GLU A 69 -16.46 -2.15 -44.39
C GLU A 69 -17.30 -3.20 -43.63
N THR A 70 -17.09 -4.49 -43.92
CA THR A 70 -17.91 -5.55 -43.34
C THR A 70 -17.61 -5.78 -41.85
N LYS A 71 -18.68 -5.86 -41.05
CA LYS A 71 -18.62 -6.21 -39.62
C LYS A 71 -18.49 -7.73 -39.49
N VAL A 72 -17.31 -8.20 -39.07
CA VAL A 72 -16.92 -9.62 -39.07
C VAL A 72 -17.31 -10.33 -37.77
N THR A 73 -17.25 -9.63 -36.64
CA THR A 73 -17.48 -10.21 -35.31
C THR A 73 -18.84 -9.80 -34.71
N LYS A 74 -19.27 -10.51 -33.66
CA LYS A 74 -20.44 -10.11 -32.84
C LYS A 74 -20.26 -8.75 -32.17
N ALA A 75 -19.02 -8.32 -31.95
CA ALA A 75 -18.69 -7.00 -31.42
C ALA A 75 -18.62 -5.94 -32.54
N GLU A 76 -19.09 -6.28 -33.75
CA GLU A 76 -19.10 -5.41 -34.93
C GLU A 76 -17.70 -4.98 -35.38
N ASP A 77 -16.66 -5.77 -35.06
CA ASP A 77 -15.29 -5.47 -35.48
C ASP A 77 -15.14 -5.70 -36.99
N SER A 78 -14.62 -4.69 -37.68
CA SER A 78 -14.17 -4.83 -39.08
C SER A 78 -12.85 -5.59 -39.17
N VAL A 79 -12.42 -5.92 -40.40
CA VAL A 79 -11.11 -6.54 -40.65
C VAL A 79 -9.98 -5.70 -40.07
N LEU A 80 -10.07 -4.37 -40.13
CA LEU A 80 -9.08 -3.47 -39.53
C LEU A 80 -9.01 -3.60 -38.02
N HIS A 81 -10.15 -3.68 -37.33
CA HIS A 81 -10.16 -3.87 -35.87
C HIS A 81 -9.46 -5.17 -35.47
N ILE A 82 -9.69 -6.27 -36.21
CA ILE A 82 -9.00 -7.54 -36.00
C ILE A 82 -7.49 -7.39 -36.29
N ALA A 83 -7.12 -6.72 -37.38
CA ALA A 83 -5.71 -6.48 -37.72
C ALA A 83 -4.96 -5.70 -36.61
N VAL A 84 -5.60 -4.68 -36.04
CA VAL A 84 -5.06 -3.93 -34.89
C VAL A 84 -4.94 -4.81 -33.66
N TYR A 85 -5.97 -5.62 -33.37
CA TYR A 85 -5.97 -6.53 -32.23
C TYR A 85 -4.83 -7.57 -32.31
N VAL A 86 -4.58 -8.13 -33.50
CA VAL A 86 -3.48 -9.06 -33.75
C VAL A 86 -2.12 -8.36 -33.80
N GLY A 87 -2.09 -7.06 -34.12
CA GLY A 87 -0.87 -6.25 -34.21
C GLY A 87 -0.19 -6.34 -35.59
N GLN A 88 -0.97 -6.47 -36.66
CA GLN A 88 -0.47 -6.63 -38.03
C GLN A 88 -0.13 -5.29 -38.68
N THR A 89 0.96 -4.67 -38.25
CA THR A 89 1.42 -3.37 -38.76
C THR A 89 1.67 -3.40 -40.27
N ILE A 90 2.35 -4.45 -40.77
CA ILE A 90 2.71 -4.58 -42.20
C ILE A 90 1.46 -4.63 -43.08
N PHE A 91 0.46 -5.41 -42.68
CA PHE A 91 -0.81 -5.48 -43.41
C PHE A 91 -1.47 -4.10 -43.48
N LEU A 92 -1.52 -3.38 -42.35
CA LEU A 92 -2.19 -2.10 -42.28
C LEU A 92 -1.44 -1.01 -43.09
N THR A 93 -0.10 -0.95 -43.03
CA THR A 93 0.69 -0.01 -43.83
C THR A 93 0.53 -0.27 -45.32
N THR A 94 0.74 -1.52 -45.74
CA THR A 94 0.63 -1.89 -47.15
C THR A 94 -0.80 -1.73 -47.67
N LEU A 95 -1.82 -1.92 -46.84
CA LEU A 95 -3.20 -1.66 -47.23
C LEU A 95 -3.48 -0.16 -47.41
N LEU A 96 -3.06 0.68 -46.46
CA LEU A 96 -3.26 2.14 -46.51
C LEU A 96 -2.46 2.82 -47.63
N GLU A 97 -1.30 2.27 -48.00
CA GLU A 97 -0.48 2.75 -49.14
C GLU A 97 -1.10 2.39 -50.49
N ASN A 98 -1.82 1.28 -50.59
CA ASN A 98 -2.34 0.75 -51.86
C ASN A 98 -3.79 1.18 -52.16
N ILE A 99 -4.49 1.81 -51.23
CA ILE A 99 -5.91 2.20 -51.37
C ILE A 99 -6.03 3.72 -51.52
N ASN A 100 -7.00 4.16 -52.33
CA ASN A 100 -7.33 5.58 -52.50
C ASN A 100 -7.59 6.27 -51.16
N GLU A 101 -7.18 7.53 -51.05
CA GLU A 101 -7.25 8.28 -49.80
C GLU A 101 -8.67 8.35 -49.23
N ASP A 102 -9.68 8.68 -50.04
CA ASP A 102 -11.09 8.75 -49.62
C ASP A 102 -11.60 7.43 -49.03
N VAL A 103 -11.23 6.31 -49.64
CA VAL A 103 -11.61 4.97 -49.18
C VAL A 103 -10.89 4.67 -47.87
N SER A 104 -9.60 5.01 -47.77
CA SER A 104 -8.83 4.82 -46.54
C SER A 104 -9.43 5.59 -45.34
N LEU A 105 -9.87 6.83 -45.55
CA LEU A 105 -10.53 7.65 -44.54
C LEU A 105 -11.86 7.03 -44.08
N ALA A 106 -12.67 6.56 -45.04
CA ALA A 106 -13.96 5.93 -44.73
C ALA A 106 -13.79 4.67 -43.87
N ILE A 107 -12.84 3.79 -44.21
CA ILE A 107 -12.66 2.53 -43.50
C ILE A 107 -12.07 2.73 -42.10
N LEU A 108 -11.14 3.68 -41.93
CA LEU A 108 -10.53 3.99 -40.64
C LEU A 108 -11.51 4.62 -39.64
N ASN A 109 -12.61 5.20 -40.11
CA ASN A 109 -13.63 5.81 -39.26
C ASN A 109 -14.77 4.84 -38.87
N ILE A 110 -14.72 3.58 -39.31
CA ILE A 110 -15.78 2.61 -38.97
C ILE A 110 -15.73 2.28 -37.48
N PRO A 111 -16.83 2.48 -36.73
CA PRO A 111 -16.89 2.09 -35.32
C PRO A 111 -17.31 0.64 -35.15
N ASN A 112 -16.74 -0.03 -34.14
CA ASN A 112 -17.28 -1.28 -33.61
C ASN A 112 -18.46 -1.05 -32.64
N SER A 113 -18.94 -2.11 -31.99
CA SER A 113 -20.09 -2.07 -31.07
C SER A 113 -19.92 -1.16 -29.85
N LYS A 114 -18.69 -0.76 -29.50
CA LYS A 114 -18.38 0.20 -28.43
C LYS A 114 -18.22 1.64 -28.95
N GLY A 115 -18.35 1.86 -30.25
CA GLY A 115 -18.00 3.11 -30.90
C GLY A 115 -16.50 3.29 -31.12
N ASN A 116 -15.68 2.26 -30.85
CA ASN A 116 -14.23 2.36 -31.02
C ASN A 116 -13.89 2.23 -32.51
N THR A 117 -13.08 3.15 -33.02
CA THR A 117 -12.40 3.01 -34.32
C THR A 117 -11.15 2.13 -34.19
N PRO A 118 -10.50 1.70 -35.28
CA PRO A 118 -9.21 1.01 -35.22
C PRO A 118 -8.13 1.79 -34.43
N LEU A 119 -8.16 3.13 -34.46
CA LEU A 119 -7.25 3.98 -33.68
C LEU A 119 -7.50 3.89 -32.17
N HIS A 120 -8.77 3.83 -31.75
CA HIS A 120 -9.12 3.62 -30.33
C HIS A 120 -8.52 2.30 -29.81
N LEU A 121 -8.65 1.21 -30.58
CA LEU A 121 -8.07 -0.08 -30.21
C LEU A 121 -6.53 -0.05 -30.22
N ALA A 122 -5.92 0.64 -31.20
CA ALA A 122 -4.46 0.73 -31.28
C ALA A 122 -3.89 1.46 -30.05
N ALA A 123 -4.57 2.52 -29.61
CA ALA A 123 -4.24 3.28 -28.41
C ALA A 123 -4.42 2.47 -27.11
N GLU A 124 -5.55 1.77 -26.98
CA GLU A 124 -5.87 0.87 -25.86
C GLU A 124 -4.81 -0.25 -25.73
N LEU A 125 -4.38 -0.84 -26.85
CA LEU A 125 -3.43 -1.95 -26.89
C LEU A 125 -1.95 -1.50 -26.87
N GLY A 126 -1.67 -0.20 -27.02
CA GLY A 126 -0.31 0.34 -27.05
C GLY A 126 0.46 0.01 -28.33
N LYS A 127 -0.21 -0.13 -29.48
CA LYS A 127 0.42 -0.44 -30.76
C LYS A 127 0.93 0.83 -31.43
N VAL A 128 2.11 1.29 -31.01
CA VAL A 128 2.71 2.59 -31.42
C VAL A 128 2.82 2.73 -32.94
N ASP A 129 3.34 1.73 -33.65
CA ASP A 129 3.51 1.80 -35.10
C ASP A 129 2.17 1.95 -35.82
N ILE A 130 1.14 1.24 -35.34
CA ILE A 130 -0.22 1.33 -35.89
C ILE A 130 -0.85 2.68 -35.56
N CYS A 131 -0.64 3.20 -34.34
CA CYS A 131 -1.10 4.55 -33.97
C CYS A 131 -0.47 5.58 -34.91
N ASN A 132 0.84 5.48 -35.14
CA ASN A 132 1.59 6.40 -35.99
C ASN A 132 1.11 6.37 -37.46
N THR A 133 0.85 5.17 -38.01
CA THR A 133 0.42 5.02 -39.40
C THR A 133 -1.00 5.53 -39.63
N ILE A 134 -1.93 5.22 -38.71
CA ILE A 134 -3.30 5.72 -38.77
C ILE A 134 -3.35 7.23 -38.54
N ALA A 135 -2.66 7.75 -37.51
CA ALA A 135 -2.65 9.17 -37.18
C ALA A 135 -2.01 10.05 -38.26
N LYS A 136 -0.98 9.55 -38.96
CA LYS A 136 -0.40 10.24 -40.13
C LYS A 136 -1.39 10.36 -41.29
N ARG A 137 -2.24 9.35 -41.48
CA ARG A 137 -3.20 9.31 -42.60
C ARG A 137 -4.44 10.14 -42.31
N ASP A 138 -4.98 10.04 -41.09
CA ASP A 138 -6.09 10.87 -40.63
C ASP A 138 -5.89 11.34 -39.18
N PRO A 139 -5.29 12.52 -38.98
CA PRO A 139 -5.12 13.12 -37.65
C PRO A 139 -6.45 13.40 -36.95
N LYS A 140 -7.57 13.55 -37.67
CA LYS A 140 -8.87 13.87 -37.07
C LYS A 140 -9.41 12.72 -36.23
N LEU A 141 -9.00 11.49 -36.51
CA LEU A 141 -9.39 10.30 -35.73
C LEU A 141 -8.94 10.37 -34.27
N ILE A 142 -7.90 11.15 -33.96
CA ILE A 142 -7.44 11.38 -32.58
C ILE A 142 -8.51 12.12 -31.76
N LEU A 143 -9.38 12.89 -32.41
CA LEU A 143 -10.47 13.64 -31.77
C LEU A 143 -11.80 12.88 -31.75
N CYS A 144 -11.92 11.78 -32.51
CA CYS A 144 -13.13 10.97 -32.55
C CYS A 144 -13.43 10.39 -31.15
N ARG A 145 -14.71 10.42 -30.77
CA ARG A 145 -15.21 9.94 -29.47
C ARG A 145 -15.99 8.66 -29.66
N ASN A 146 -15.72 7.65 -28.84
CA ASN A 146 -16.49 6.40 -28.79
C ASN A 146 -17.85 6.59 -28.09
N PHE A 147 -18.64 5.53 -27.90
CA PHE A 147 -19.95 5.62 -27.22
C PHE A 147 -19.86 5.95 -25.72
N LYS A 148 -18.66 5.87 -25.13
CA LYS A 148 -18.39 6.34 -23.78
C LYS A 148 -17.85 7.78 -23.75
N ASP A 149 -17.74 8.42 -24.90
CA ASP A 149 -17.19 9.76 -25.04
C ASP A 149 -15.67 9.83 -24.74
N GLU A 150 -14.95 8.76 -25.06
CA GLU A 150 -13.50 8.64 -24.89
C GLU A 150 -12.82 8.75 -26.26
N THR A 151 -11.74 9.52 -26.36
CA THR A 151 -10.89 9.58 -27.55
C THR A 151 -9.79 8.52 -27.53
N PRO A 152 -9.11 8.22 -28.66
CA PRO A 152 -7.93 7.36 -28.64
C PRO A 152 -6.84 7.87 -27.69
N LEU A 153 -6.61 9.18 -27.64
CA LEU A 153 -5.65 9.79 -26.71
C LEU A 153 -6.05 9.53 -25.25
N TYR A 154 -7.35 9.67 -24.94
CA TYR A 154 -7.89 9.40 -23.62
C TYR A 154 -7.73 7.91 -23.24
N LEU A 155 -7.99 6.98 -24.17
CA LEU A 155 -7.77 5.55 -23.96
C LEU A 155 -6.30 5.21 -23.71
N ALA A 156 -5.36 5.81 -24.46
CA ALA A 156 -3.93 5.59 -24.22
C ALA A 156 -3.53 5.99 -22.78
N ALA A 157 -4.08 7.10 -22.28
CA ALA A 157 -3.88 7.55 -20.92
C ALA A 157 -4.53 6.61 -19.89
N ILE A 158 -5.79 6.21 -20.09
CA ILE A 158 -6.49 5.27 -19.18
C ILE A 158 -5.71 3.97 -19.03
N HIS A 159 -5.18 3.43 -20.12
CA HIS A 159 -4.49 2.14 -20.14
C HIS A 159 -2.98 2.24 -19.81
N GLY A 160 -2.47 3.46 -19.63
CA GLY A 160 -1.07 3.70 -19.28
C GLY A 160 -0.08 3.38 -20.41
N THR A 161 -0.53 3.35 -21.66
CA THR A 161 0.29 3.07 -22.85
C THR A 161 1.07 4.32 -23.25
N LYS A 162 2.13 4.63 -22.49
CA LYS A 162 2.92 5.86 -22.60
C LYS A 162 3.37 6.18 -24.03
N ASP A 163 3.93 5.20 -24.74
CA ASP A 163 4.49 5.41 -26.07
C ASP A 163 3.39 5.71 -27.10
N ALA A 164 2.23 5.05 -26.97
CA ALA A 164 1.05 5.35 -27.79
C ALA A 164 0.48 6.74 -27.45
N PHE A 165 0.47 7.13 -26.17
CA PHE A 165 0.07 8.47 -25.75
C PHE A 165 0.97 9.54 -26.37
N TYR A 166 2.29 9.40 -26.30
CA TYR A 166 3.23 10.36 -26.89
C TYR A 166 3.12 10.41 -28.41
N CYS A 167 2.97 9.25 -29.06
CA CYS A 167 2.77 9.19 -30.51
C CYS A 167 1.51 9.96 -30.93
N LEU A 168 0.37 9.74 -30.26
CA LEU A 168 -0.88 10.44 -30.57
C LEU A 168 -0.80 11.93 -30.22
N HIS A 169 -0.18 12.29 -29.09
CA HIS A 169 0.07 13.68 -28.72
C HIS A 169 0.92 14.42 -29.76
N GLY A 170 1.93 13.75 -30.32
CA GLY A 170 2.79 14.30 -31.37
C GLY A 170 2.06 14.65 -32.67
N HIS A 171 0.94 13.97 -32.96
CA HIS A 171 0.12 14.18 -34.16
C HIS A 171 -1.06 15.14 -33.96
N LEU A 172 -1.27 15.67 -32.75
CA LEU A 172 -2.29 16.69 -32.52
C LEU A 172 -1.88 18.01 -33.19
N GLN A 173 -2.73 18.51 -34.10
CA GLN A 173 -2.50 19.78 -34.80
C GLN A 173 -2.58 20.98 -33.86
N ASN A 174 -3.56 20.98 -32.95
CA ASN A 174 -3.73 22.02 -31.93
C ASN A 174 -3.47 21.42 -30.54
N LYS A 175 -2.28 21.67 -30.00
CA LYS A 175 -1.89 21.20 -28.66
C LYS A 175 -2.56 21.98 -27.53
N ASP A 176 -3.09 23.16 -27.82
CA ASP A 176 -3.85 23.99 -26.88
C ASP A 176 -5.32 23.55 -26.79
N ASP A 177 -5.76 22.60 -27.61
CA ASP A 177 -7.07 21.98 -27.46
C ASP A 177 -7.04 20.83 -26.44
N TYR A 178 -7.74 21.04 -25.32
CA TYR A 178 -7.88 20.06 -24.24
C TYR A 178 -9.11 19.17 -24.43
N SER A 179 -9.92 19.38 -25.47
CA SER A 179 -11.10 18.58 -25.78
C SER A 179 -10.83 17.06 -25.87
N PRO A 180 -9.71 16.55 -26.44
CA PRO A 180 -9.49 15.11 -26.49
C PRO A 180 -9.13 14.52 -25.12
N CYS A 181 -8.78 15.37 -24.15
CA CYS A 181 -8.32 14.97 -22.84
C CYS A 181 -9.46 14.80 -21.83
N ILE A 182 -10.73 15.02 -22.20
CA ILE A 182 -11.86 15.15 -21.28
C ILE A 182 -13.06 14.35 -21.77
N LYS A 183 -13.65 13.55 -20.86
CA LYS A 183 -14.83 12.71 -21.11
C LYS A 183 -16.12 13.40 -20.67
N SER A 184 -17.27 12.88 -21.09
CA SER A 184 -18.63 13.35 -20.76
C SER A 184 -18.91 13.57 -19.27
N ASN A 185 -18.30 12.81 -18.38
CA ASN A 185 -18.43 12.98 -16.92
C ASN A 185 -17.51 14.07 -16.34
N GLY A 186 -16.76 14.79 -17.17
CA GLY A 186 -15.76 15.78 -16.78
C GLY A 186 -14.43 15.17 -16.31
N ASP A 187 -14.27 13.84 -16.30
CA ASP A 187 -12.98 13.24 -15.96
C ASP A 187 -11.96 13.53 -17.05
N THR A 188 -10.86 14.15 -16.64
CA THR A 188 -9.72 14.40 -17.50
C THR A 188 -8.79 13.18 -17.57
N ILE A 189 -7.89 13.12 -18.56
CA ILE A 189 -6.84 12.09 -18.62
C ILE A 189 -6.01 12.04 -17.34
N LEU A 190 -5.89 13.15 -16.62
CA LEU A 190 -5.15 13.23 -15.37
C LEU A 190 -5.91 12.56 -14.21
N HIS A 191 -7.23 12.73 -14.16
CA HIS A 191 -8.08 11.99 -13.21
C HIS A 191 -7.93 10.48 -13.41
N SER A 192 -8.04 10.02 -14.66
CA SER A 192 -7.97 8.60 -15.01
C SER A 192 -6.58 8.00 -14.79
N THR A 193 -5.50 8.69 -15.16
CA THR A 193 -4.12 8.18 -14.96
C THR A 193 -3.75 8.05 -13.49
N ILE A 194 -4.15 9.01 -12.64
CA ILE A 194 -3.96 8.91 -11.18
C ILE A 194 -4.87 7.81 -10.61
N SER A 195 -6.12 7.72 -11.08
CA SER A 195 -7.08 6.67 -10.70
C SER A 195 -6.65 5.26 -11.14
N ASN A 196 -5.78 5.12 -12.14
CA ASN A 196 -5.17 3.84 -12.52
C ASN A 196 -3.71 3.68 -12.05
N GLU A 197 -3.19 4.62 -11.27
CA GLU A 197 -1.84 4.61 -10.67
C GLU A 197 -0.68 4.68 -11.68
N TYR A 198 -0.93 5.22 -12.88
CA TYR A 198 0.09 5.48 -13.90
C TYR A 198 0.83 6.79 -13.64
N PHE A 199 1.45 6.92 -12.46
CA PHE A 199 2.04 8.18 -11.97
C PHE A 199 3.14 8.75 -12.87
N GLY A 200 3.95 7.92 -13.50
CA GLY A 200 4.98 8.39 -14.44
C GLY A 200 4.37 9.07 -15.67
N LEU A 201 3.25 8.55 -16.19
CA LEU A 201 2.51 9.20 -17.28
C LEU A 201 1.76 10.44 -16.77
N ALA A 202 1.16 10.37 -15.58
CA ALA A 202 0.46 11.50 -14.97
C ALA A 202 1.37 12.72 -14.78
N LEU A 203 2.63 12.52 -14.36
CA LEU A 203 3.59 13.62 -14.19
C LEU A 203 3.90 14.31 -15.53
N GLN A 204 4.03 13.54 -16.60
CA GLN A 204 4.27 14.09 -17.93
C GLN A 204 3.03 14.77 -18.50
N ILE A 205 1.84 14.23 -18.26
CA ILE A 205 0.56 14.88 -18.59
C ILE A 205 0.43 16.22 -17.87
N ILE A 206 0.77 16.30 -16.58
CA ILE A 206 0.74 17.58 -15.84
C ILE A 206 1.61 18.60 -16.56
N ARG A 207 2.80 18.22 -17.02
CA ARG A 207 3.74 19.10 -17.74
C ARG A 207 3.22 19.55 -19.09
N MET A 208 2.68 18.63 -19.90
CA MET A 208 2.14 18.93 -21.23
C MET A 208 0.84 19.73 -21.17
N TYR A 209 0.00 19.47 -20.16
CA TYR A 209 -1.35 20.01 -20.02
C TYR A 209 -1.56 20.63 -18.63
N PRO A 210 -0.86 21.74 -18.30
CA PRO A 210 -0.87 22.34 -16.97
C PRO A 210 -2.27 22.67 -16.45
N ASN A 211 -3.18 23.13 -17.33
CA ASN A 211 -4.53 23.52 -16.96
C ASN A 211 -5.40 22.34 -16.47
N LEU A 212 -5.02 21.09 -16.73
CA LEU A 212 -5.73 19.91 -16.22
C LEU A 212 -5.50 19.67 -14.72
N ALA A 213 -4.49 20.30 -14.12
CA ALA A 213 -4.18 20.13 -12.69
C ALA A 213 -5.31 20.67 -11.78
N ASP A 214 -5.95 21.76 -12.19
CA ASP A 214 -7.04 22.43 -11.45
C ASP A 214 -8.44 22.06 -11.96
N ALA A 215 -8.53 21.24 -13.02
CA ALA A 215 -9.80 20.80 -13.58
C ALA A 215 -10.60 19.98 -12.55
N VAL A 216 -11.93 20.19 -12.52
CA VAL A 216 -12.85 19.43 -11.67
C VAL A 216 -13.83 18.65 -12.54
N ASN A 217 -14.08 17.40 -12.18
CA ASN A 217 -15.09 16.57 -12.85
C ASN A 217 -16.52 16.93 -12.37
N GLN A 218 -17.54 16.25 -12.89
CA GLN A 218 -18.94 16.48 -12.49
C GLN A 218 -19.23 16.22 -11.00
N ASP A 219 -18.40 15.42 -10.32
CA ASP A 219 -18.49 15.20 -8.88
C ASP A 219 -17.85 16.32 -8.04
N GLY A 220 -17.21 17.30 -8.69
CA GLY A 220 -16.47 18.38 -8.04
C GLY A 220 -15.09 17.94 -7.52
N LEU A 221 -14.58 16.81 -8.01
CA LEU A 221 -13.27 16.28 -7.64
C LEU A 221 -12.22 16.76 -8.64
N SER A 222 -11.09 17.23 -8.12
CA SER A 222 -9.88 17.49 -8.89
C SER A 222 -8.92 16.28 -8.86
N PRO A 223 -7.86 16.25 -9.68
CA PRO A 223 -6.88 15.16 -9.66
C PRO A 223 -6.22 14.98 -8.28
N LEU A 224 -6.03 16.07 -7.53
CA LEU A 224 -5.51 16.04 -6.17
C LEU A 224 -6.49 15.34 -5.19
N HIS A 225 -7.80 15.49 -5.38
CA HIS A 225 -8.80 14.76 -4.60
C HIS A 225 -8.71 13.24 -4.85
N ILE A 226 -8.61 12.83 -6.12
CA ILE A 226 -8.46 11.40 -6.47
C ILE A 226 -7.18 10.83 -5.84
N LEU A 227 -6.07 11.58 -5.88
CA LEU A 227 -4.82 11.15 -5.26
C LEU A 227 -4.97 11.01 -3.73
N ALA A 228 -5.65 11.95 -3.06
CA ALA A 228 -5.94 11.89 -1.63
C ALA A 228 -6.81 10.67 -1.24
N MET A 229 -7.73 10.26 -2.12
CA MET A 229 -8.56 9.07 -1.93
C MET A 229 -7.78 7.75 -2.03
N LYS A 230 -6.51 7.78 -2.45
CA LYS A 230 -5.65 6.60 -2.61
C LYS A 230 -4.51 6.53 -1.59
N PRO A 231 -4.79 6.25 -0.31
CA PRO A 231 -3.77 6.21 0.74
C PRO A 231 -2.65 5.19 0.51
N ASN A 232 -2.94 4.09 -0.19
CA ASN A 232 -1.95 3.04 -0.49
C ASN A 232 -0.82 3.49 -1.45
N CYS A 233 -0.91 4.71 -1.98
CA CYS A 233 0.13 5.31 -2.80
C CYS A 233 1.17 6.07 -1.97
N PHE A 234 0.95 6.26 -0.67
CA PHE A 234 1.83 7.04 0.19
C PHE A 234 2.42 6.19 1.32
N LYS A 235 3.70 6.41 1.65
CA LYS A 235 4.42 5.65 2.69
C LYS A 235 3.74 5.77 4.06
N SER A 236 3.19 6.94 4.40
CA SER A 236 2.54 7.18 5.70
C SER A 236 1.31 6.32 5.94
N SER A 237 0.58 6.02 4.87
CA SER A 237 -0.69 5.32 4.84
C SER A 237 -0.54 3.83 4.46
N THR A 238 0.48 3.51 3.66
CA THR A 238 0.78 2.13 3.28
C THR A 238 1.18 1.31 4.49
N ARG A 239 0.45 0.22 4.67
CA ARG A 239 0.65 -0.74 5.75
C ARG A 239 1.82 -1.64 5.37
N MET A 240 2.97 -1.41 6.00
CA MET A 240 4.14 -2.28 5.86
C MET A 240 4.39 -3.01 7.17
N GLU A 241 4.65 -4.30 7.06
CA GLU A 241 5.10 -5.13 8.17
C GLU A 241 6.46 -4.68 8.70
N PHE A 242 6.87 -5.16 9.87
CA PHE A 242 8.18 -4.82 10.44
C PHE A 242 9.32 -5.17 9.47
N LEU A 243 9.31 -6.39 8.91
CA LEU A 243 10.30 -6.85 7.95
C LEU A 243 10.20 -6.09 6.61
N ASP A 244 8.99 -5.93 6.06
CA ASP A 244 8.74 -5.10 4.86
C ASP A 244 9.34 -3.70 5.03
N ARG A 245 9.15 -3.08 6.20
CA ARG A 245 9.63 -1.73 6.51
C ARG A 245 11.15 -1.66 6.61
N MET A 246 11.78 -2.69 7.19
CA MET A 246 13.24 -2.78 7.21
C MET A 246 13.78 -2.87 5.78
N ILE A 247 13.27 -3.79 4.98
CA ILE A 247 13.67 -3.95 3.57
C ILE A 247 13.40 -2.67 2.77
N TYR A 248 12.23 -2.05 2.94
CA TYR A 248 11.85 -0.80 2.27
C TYR A 248 12.84 0.34 2.54
N ASN A 249 13.27 0.49 3.79
CA ASN A 249 14.23 1.54 4.16
C ASN A 249 15.62 1.27 3.56
N CYS A 250 16.01 0.00 3.43
CA CYS A 250 17.33 -0.39 2.91
C CYS A 250 17.42 -0.48 1.38
N LEU A 251 16.30 -0.54 0.67
CA LEU A 251 16.29 -0.54 -0.80
C LEU A 251 16.66 0.84 -1.32
N LEU A 252 17.85 1.01 -1.91
CA LEU A 252 18.14 2.23 -2.68
C LEU A 252 17.41 2.10 -4.02
N VAL A 253 16.44 2.98 -4.30
CA VAL A 253 15.87 3.09 -5.63
C VAL A 253 16.83 3.97 -6.41
N ASN A 254 17.45 3.40 -7.45
CA ASN A 254 18.30 4.16 -8.37
C ASN A 254 17.45 5.28 -9.00
N GLU A 255 18.10 6.43 -9.25
CA GLU A 255 17.47 7.66 -9.77
C GLU A 255 16.39 7.33 -10.81
N LEU A 256 15.18 7.82 -10.56
CA LEU A 256 14.09 7.77 -11.52
C LEU A 256 14.54 8.59 -12.73
N LYS A 257 15.09 7.93 -13.73
CA LYS A 257 15.29 8.54 -15.04
C LYS A 257 13.89 8.74 -15.61
N GLU A 258 13.44 9.99 -15.62
CA GLU A 258 12.36 10.37 -16.52
C GLU A 258 12.90 10.18 -17.93
N GLU A 259 12.35 9.22 -18.66
CA GLU A 259 12.56 9.09 -20.10
C GLU A 259 11.92 10.31 -20.75
N THR A 260 12.74 11.34 -20.99
CA THR A 260 12.41 12.48 -21.84
C THR A 260 12.41 12.07 -23.30
N GLU A 261 11.66 12.83 -24.12
CA GLU A 261 11.48 12.67 -25.56
C GLU A 261 12.81 12.52 -26.32
N ASP A 262 13.28 11.29 -26.51
CA ASP A 262 14.26 10.94 -27.53
C ASP A 262 13.70 9.78 -28.37
N LEU A 263 12.82 10.12 -29.31
CA LEU A 263 12.44 9.28 -30.44
C LEU A 263 13.61 9.18 -31.46
N SER A 264 14.82 8.88 -31.00
CA SER A 264 15.97 8.54 -31.84
C SER A 264 17.18 8.11 -31.01
N SER A 265 17.15 6.90 -30.44
CA SER A 265 18.38 6.13 -30.27
C SER A 265 18.08 4.65 -30.39
N ASN A 266 18.40 4.09 -31.55
CA ASN A 266 18.83 2.70 -31.65
C ASN A 266 20.09 2.57 -30.79
N GLY A 267 19.91 2.31 -29.50
CA GLY A 267 20.98 1.97 -28.56
C GLY A 267 20.79 0.52 -28.18
N GLU A 268 21.73 -0.32 -28.59
CA GLU A 268 21.76 -1.76 -28.34
C GLU A 268 21.38 -2.10 -26.89
N ASP A 269 20.18 -2.63 -26.69
CA ASP A 269 19.82 -3.33 -25.46
C ASP A 269 20.69 -4.58 -25.36
N THR A 270 21.77 -4.46 -24.60
CA THR A 270 22.51 -5.63 -24.08
C THR A 270 21.64 -6.30 -23.02
N HIS A 271 20.58 -6.95 -23.48
CA HIS A 271 19.66 -7.74 -22.68
C HIS A 271 20.40 -9.03 -22.28
N PHE A 272 21.23 -8.95 -21.23
CA PHE A 272 21.77 -10.13 -20.59
C PHE A 272 20.62 -10.96 -20.00
N ASN A 273 20.22 -11.97 -20.75
CA ASN A 273 19.10 -12.84 -20.47
C ASN A 273 19.49 -13.88 -19.40
N TYR A 274 19.63 -13.44 -18.16
CA TYR A 274 19.84 -14.35 -17.02
C TYR A 274 18.51 -14.73 -16.37
N ALA A 275 18.35 -16.00 -16.00
CA ALA A 275 17.21 -16.45 -15.21
C ALA A 275 17.03 -15.60 -13.94
N MET A 276 15.79 -15.37 -13.50
CA MET A 276 15.39 -14.50 -12.37
C MET A 276 16.26 -14.64 -11.10
N ASN A 277 16.79 -15.85 -10.89
CA ASN A 277 17.66 -16.28 -9.81
C ASN A 277 19.00 -15.52 -9.81
N TYR A 278 19.61 -15.33 -10.99
CA TYR A 278 20.90 -14.68 -11.18
C TYR A 278 20.83 -13.16 -11.04
N ARG A 279 19.72 -12.53 -11.48
CA ARG A 279 19.49 -11.08 -11.25
C ARG A 279 19.44 -10.75 -9.75
N THR A 280 18.90 -11.66 -8.95
CA THR A 280 18.87 -11.55 -7.49
C THR A 280 20.29 -11.62 -6.91
N CYS A 281 21.11 -12.55 -7.40
CA CYS A 281 22.52 -12.67 -7.00
C CYS A 281 23.35 -11.43 -7.37
N PHE A 282 23.17 -10.90 -8.59
CA PHE A 282 23.82 -9.67 -9.04
C PHE A 282 23.39 -8.44 -8.21
N SER A 283 22.09 -8.32 -7.92
CA SER A 283 21.57 -7.26 -7.05
C SER A 283 22.12 -7.36 -5.61
N PHE A 284 22.31 -8.58 -5.11
CA PHE A 284 22.93 -8.85 -3.82
C PHE A 284 24.41 -8.47 -3.82
N LEU A 285 25.17 -8.84 -4.85
CA LEU A 285 26.59 -8.51 -5.01
C LEU A 285 26.82 -7.00 -5.15
N ASN A 286 25.98 -6.28 -5.91
CA ASN A 286 26.06 -4.81 -5.99
C ASN A 286 25.76 -4.13 -4.65
N LEU A 287 24.84 -4.69 -3.87
CA LEU A 287 24.49 -4.15 -2.55
C LEU A 287 25.60 -4.45 -1.53
N LEU A 288 26.26 -5.61 -1.62
CA LEU A 288 27.48 -5.93 -0.88
C LEU A 288 28.62 -4.97 -1.24
N LYS A 289 28.83 -4.70 -2.54
CA LYS A 289 29.82 -3.74 -3.05
C LYS A 289 29.59 -2.33 -2.50
N ASN A 290 28.34 -1.85 -2.50
CA ASN A 290 27.99 -0.54 -1.95
C ASN A 290 28.07 -0.49 -0.42
N ALA A 291 27.85 -1.61 0.28
CA ALA A 291 28.07 -1.71 1.71
C ALA A 291 29.56 -1.69 2.07
N VAL A 292 30.40 -2.42 1.33
CA VAL A 292 31.86 -2.41 1.50
C VAL A 292 32.43 -1.02 1.20
N LYS A 293 31.98 -0.34 0.13
CA LYS A 293 32.40 1.04 -0.20
C LYS A 293 32.07 2.05 0.92
N ALA A 294 30.94 1.85 1.62
CA ALA A 294 30.54 2.70 2.75
C ALA A 294 31.34 2.40 4.02
N ILE A 295 31.89 1.19 4.16
CA ILE A 295 32.74 0.79 5.30
C ILE A 295 34.19 1.21 5.07
N THR A 296 34.69 1.18 3.83
CA THR A 296 36.09 1.53 3.50
C THR A 296 36.33 3.03 3.35
N ILE A 297 35.31 3.84 3.08
CA ILE A 297 35.39 5.32 3.08
C ILE A 297 34.89 5.82 4.44
N GLY A 298 35.61 5.44 5.49
CA GLY A 298 35.50 6.03 6.81
C GLY A 298 36.38 7.27 6.91
N THR A 299 35.80 8.40 7.30
CA THR A 299 36.44 9.50 8.03
C THR A 299 37.63 10.23 7.35
N LYS A 300 37.32 11.28 6.57
CA LYS A 300 38.15 12.47 6.22
C LYS A 300 37.21 13.35 5.35
N ASP A 301 36.85 14.61 5.62
CA ASP A 301 37.60 15.73 6.16
C ASP A 301 36.70 16.75 6.89
N SER A 302 37.30 17.42 7.88
CA SER A 302 36.88 18.69 8.48
C SER A 302 37.71 19.82 7.85
N ASN A 303 37.09 20.93 7.41
CA ASN A 303 37.50 22.33 7.66
C ASN A 303 37.02 23.34 6.58
N ALA A 304 36.44 24.44 7.09
CA ALA A 304 36.67 25.86 6.74
C ALA A 304 36.15 26.51 5.42
N GLY A 305 35.74 27.78 5.58
CA GLY A 305 35.63 28.84 4.55
C GLY A 305 34.19 29.06 4.06
N THR A 306 33.36 29.97 4.58
CA THR A 306 33.32 31.45 4.42
C THR A 306 33.41 31.96 2.98
N ASP A 307 32.37 32.72 2.66
CA ASP A 307 32.29 33.84 1.72
C ASP A 307 31.94 33.60 0.25
N ASP A 308 31.05 34.50 -0.18
CA ASP A 308 30.78 34.99 -1.52
C ASP A 308 29.45 34.61 -2.21
N GLU A 309 28.75 35.71 -2.39
CA GLU A 309 27.48 36.04 -2.99
C GLU A 309 27.43 35.74 -4.50
N GLU A 310 26.20 35.83 -4.99
CA GLU A 310 25.83 36.25 -6.35
C GLU A 310 25.77 35.22 -7.51
N ASN A 311 24.54 35.13 -8.03
CA ASN A 311 24.15 34.90 -9.42
C ASN A 311 24.39 33.51 -10.03
N LEU A 312 23.36 32.66 -10.02
CA LEU A 312 23.17 31.66 -11.08
C LEU A 312 21.68 31.46 -11.47
N PRO A 313 21.42 31.21 -12.77
CA PRO A 313 20.16 31.52 -13.45
C PRO A 313 19.10 30.43 -13.26
N LYS A 314 17.86 30.73 -13.69
CA LYS A 314 16.68 29.85 -13.75
C LYS A 314 17.06 28.43 -14.20
N SER A 315 17.25 27.52 -13.25
CA SER A 315 17.62 26.13 -13.51
C SER A 315 16.37 25.23 -13.54
N SER A 316 16.41 24.21 -14.39
CA SER A 316 15.29 23.33 -14.71
C SER A 316 14.78 22.54 -13.48
N PRO A 317 13.48 22.17 -13.43
CA PRO A 317 12.88 21.47 -12.28
C PRO A 317 13.57 20.14 -11.91
N ILE A 318 14.28 19.53 -12.86
CA ILE A 318 14.98 18.24 -12.70
C ILE A 318 16.09 18.33 -11.64
N ASN A 319 16.84 19.44 -11.61
CA ASN A 319 17.89 19.65 -10.62
C ASN A 319 17.32 19.80 -9.20
N PHE A 320 16.13 20.43 -9.09
CA PHE A 320 15.44 20.62 -7.81
C PHE A 320 14.91 19.29 -7.24
N VAL A 321 14.37 18.41 -8.09
CA VAL A 321 13.93 17.06 -7.70
C VAL A 321 15.12 16.19 -7.26
N GLN A 322 16.26 16.27 -7.99
CA GLN A 322 17.49 15.57 -7.63
C GLN A 322 18.09 16.06 -6.31
N GLU A 323 18.04 17.36 -6.02
CA GLU A 323 18.49 17.90 -4.73
C GLU A 323 17.59 17.49 -3.57
N ARG A 324 16.25 17.50 -3.75
CA ARG A 324 15.29 17.04 -2.72
C ARG A 324 15.48 15.56 -2.39
N ALA A 325 15.63 14.70 -3.40
CA ALA A 325 15.85 13.26 -3.20
C ALA A 325 17.19 12.98 -2.47
N LYS A 326 18.25 13.76 -2.78
CA LYS A 326 19.53 13.70 -2.05
C LYS A 326 19.41 14.19 -0.60
N LYS A 327 18.62 15.23 -0.34
CA LYS A 327 18.34 15.73 1.03
C LYS A 327 17.52 14.73 1.85
N GLU A 328 16.54 14.04 1.26
CA GLU A 328 15.71 13.06 1.98
C GLU A 328 16.46 11.76 2.32
N ASN A 329 17.42 11.34 1.50
CA ASN A 329 18.31 10.22 1.82
C ASN A 329 19.27 10.52 2.98
N LYS A 330 19.57 11.80 3.25
CA LYS A 330 20.38 12.21 4.41
C LYS A 330 19.57 12.32 5.72
N LEU A 331 18.24 12.27 5.67
CA LEU A 331 17.35 12.50 6.82
C LEU A 331 16.79 11.22 7.46
N TYR A 332 17.65 10.22 7.70
CA TYR A 332 17.35 9.08 8.57
C TYR A 332 18.54 8.84 9.50
N ARG A 333 18.69 9.69 10.52
CA ARG A 333 19.83 9.63 11.44
C ARG A 333 19.54 8.66 12.59
N PHE A 334 19.85 7.37 12.38
CA PHE A 334 20.30 6.51 13.48
C PHE A 334 21.79 6.81 13.75
N PRO A 335 22.32 6.53 14.95
CA PRO A 335 23.76 6.61 15.22
C PRO A 335 24.56 5.82 14.14
N PRO A 336 25.73 6.29 13.68
CA PRO A 336 26.46 5.68 12.55
C PRO A 336 26.77 4.18 12.75
N ASN A 337 26.94 3.76 14.00
CA ASN A 337 27.11 2.37 14.45
C ASN A 337 25.88 1.47 14.23
N TRP A 338 24.66 2.02 14.13
CA TRP A 338 23.44 1.26 13.86
C TRP A 338 23.21 1.03 12.36
N GLU A 339 23.82 1.83 11.49
CA GLU A 339 23.70 1.63 10.04
C GLU A 339 24.34 0.30 9.62
N VAL A 340 25.50 -0.03 10.18
CA VAL A 340 26.19 -1.31 9.95
C VAL A 340 25.34 -2.48 10.45
N LEU A 341 24.74 -2.37 11.63
CA LEU A 341 23.86 -3.40 12.19
C LEU A 341 22.60 -3.60 11.34
N ILE A 342 21.97 -2.52 10.87
CA ILE A 342 20.78 -2.58 9.99
C ILE A 342 21.17 -3.17 8.63
N ARG A 343 22.31 -2.77 8.05
CA ARG A 343 22.84 -3.35 6.81
C ARG A 343 23.14 -4.84 6.99
N PHE A 344 23.76 -5.25 8.10
CA PHE A 344 24.03 -6.65 8.44
C PHE A 344 22.75 -7.47 8.59
N LEU A 345 21.79 -6.99 9.40
CA LEU A 345 20.47 -7.63 9.56
C LEU A 345 19.72 -7.76 8.23
N THR A 346 19.85 -6.76 7.36
CA THR A 346 19.24 -6.78 6.03
C THR A 346 19.90 -7.80 5.11
N ILE A 347 21.24 -7.91 5.15
CA ILE A 347 21.99 -8.93 4.40
C ILE A 347 21.60 -10.32 4.89
N MET A 348 21.57 -10.54 6.21
CA MET A 348 21.14 -11.80 6.84
C MET A 348 19.69 -12.16 6.48
N MET A 349 18.78 -11.20 6.53
CA MET A 349 17.39 -11.41 6.12
C MET A 349 17.29 -11.76 4.64
N LYS A 350 18.03 -11.06 3.76
CA LYS A 350 18.07 -11.39 2.33
C LYS A 350 18.64 -12.78 2.09
N ALA A 351 19.69 -13.18 2.81
CA ALA A 351 20.26 -14.53 2.72
C ALA A 351 19.25 -15.61 3.17
N LEU A 352 18.57 -15.40 4.30
CA LEU A 352 17.49 -16.28 4.78
C LEU A 352 16.36 -16.40 3.75
N LEU A 353 15.94 -15.29 3.16
CA LEU A 353 14.85 -15.29 2.18
C LEU A 353 15.23 -15.93 0.84
N ILE A 354 16.51 -15.86 0.47
CA ILE A 354 17.07 -16.59 -0.68
C ILE A 354 17.12 -18.09 -0.35
N LEU A 355 17.60 -18.48 0.85
CA LEU A 355 17.62 -19.87 1.32
C LEU A 355 16.24 -20.53 1.30
N PHE A 356 15.18 -19.79 1.66
CA PHE A 356 13.79 -20.28 1.64
C PHE A 356 13.08 -20.09 0.28
N GLY A 357 13.73 -19.57 -0.77
CA GLY A 357 13.16 -19.47 -2.12
C GLY A 357 12.07 -18.41 -2.33
N VAL A 358 11.71 -17.62 -1.31
CA VAL A 358 10.62 -16.62 -1.36
C VAL A 358 11.13 -15.19 -1.65
N GLY A 359 12.43 -14.94 -1.43
CA GLY A 359 13.01 -13.60 -1.32
C GLY A 359 12.89 -12.70 -2.54
N ALA A 360 13.18 -13.19 -3.75
CA ALA A 360 13.24 -12.33 -4.94
C ALA A 360 11.87 -11.72 -5.29
N SER A 361 10.80 -12.53 -5.24
CA SER A 361 9.44 -12.06 -5.51
C SER A 361 8.96 -11.06 -4.45
N TRP A 362 9.35 -11.27 -3.19
CA TRP A 362 8.96 -10.41 -2.08
C TRP A 362 9.71 -9.08 -2.11
N ILE A 363 11.04 -9.11 -2.33
CA ILE A 363 11.86 -7.90 -2.51
C ILE A 363 11.36 -7.09 -3.71
N GLY A 364 11.09 -7.73 -4.85
CA GLY A 364 10.54 -7.05 -6.03
C GLY A 364 9.14 -6.45 -5.80
N LYS A 365 8.31 -7.02 -4.91
CA LYS A 365 7.05 -6.41 -4.48
C LYS A 365 7.30 -5.16 -3.62
N ILE A 366 8.26 -5.20 -2.70
CA ILE A 366 8.59 -4.06 -1.83
C ILE A 366 9.21 -2.92 -2.64
N GLN A 367 10.09 -3.24 -3.60
CA GLN A 367 10.69 -2.24 -4.49
C GLN A 367 9.63 -1.52 -5.33
N ARG A 368 8.71 -2.24 -5.98
CA ARG A 368 7.59 -1.64 -6.72
C ARG A 368 6.72 -0.73 -5.84
N ARG A 369 6.47 -1.10 -4.59
CA ARG A 369 5.78 -0.22 -3.63
C ARG A 369 6.58 1.04 -3.33
N LYS A 370 7.90 0.95 -3.18
CA LYS A 370 8.77 2.11 -2.94
C LYS A 370 8.79 3.06 -4.13
N GLU A 371 8.95 2.55 -5.34
CA GLU A 371 8.85 3.33 -6.57
C GLU A 371 7.49 4.02 -6.67
N LYS A 372 6.38 3.29 -6.44
CA LYS A 372 5.03 3.85 -6.40
C LYS A 372 4.91 5.02 -5.42
N HIS A 373 5.45 4.88 -4.20
CA HIS A 373 5.39 5.95 -3.21
C HIS A 373 6.19 7.19 -3.60
N ILE A 374 7.33 7.01 -4.26
CA ILE A 374 8.14 8.13 -4.75
C ILE A 374 7.40 8.85 -5.88
N TRP A 375 6.91 8.11 -6.87
CA TRP A 375 6.16 8.69 -7.99
C TRP A 375 4.88 9.40 -7.56
N ALA A 376 4.08 8.80 -6.67
CA ALA A 376 2.87 9.43 -6.16
C ALA A 376 3.16 10.73 -5.39
N LYS A 377 4.30 10.77 -4.68
CA LYS A 377 4.76 11.98 -3.99
C LYS A 377 5.17 13.07 -4.98
N LEU A 378 5.90 12.73 -6.04
CA LEU A 378 6.26 13.69 -7.09
C LEU A 378 5.03 14.28 -7.78
N VAL A 379 4.07 13.43 -8.16
CA VAL A 379 2.80 13.88 -8.76
C VAL A 379 2.03 14.79 -7.80
N MET A 380 1.97 14.44 -6.50
CA MET A 380 1.35 15.30 -5.48
C MET A 380 2.04 16.66 -5.36
N ASP A 381 3.37 16.67 -5.29
CA ASP A 381 4.15 17.91 -5.17
C ASP A 381 3.89 18.82 -6.38
N GLU A 382 3.90 18.27 -7.60
CA GLU A 382 3.64 19.01 -8.83
C GLU A 382 2.20 19.53 -8.90
N LEU A 383 1.21 18.72 -8.52
CA LEU A 383 -0.19 19.14 -8.45
C LEU A 383 -0.39 20.29 -7.45
N ILE A 384 0.24 20.22 -6.27
CA ILE A 384 0.11 21.26 -5.24
C ILE A 384 0.86 22.54 -5.65
N GLU A 385 2.02 22.42 -6.30
CA GLU A 385 2.82 23.57 -6.75
C GLU A 385 2.16 24.31 -7.92
N ARG A 386 1.47 23.59 -8.82
CA ARG A 386 0.72 24.20 -9.94
C ARG A 386 -0.67 24.66 -9.56
N ALA A 387 -1.26 24.08 -8.52
CA ALA A 387 -2.60 24.44 -8.13
C ALA A 387 -2.67 25.91 -7.72
N SER A 388 -3.40 26.71 -8.50
CA SER A 388 -3.69 28.11 -8.20
C SER A 388 -4.75 28.29 -7.10
N LEU A 389 -5.06 27.21 -6.38
CA LEU A 389 -6.29 27.05 -5.62
C LEU A 389 -6.15 27.41 -4.13
N TYR A 390 -6.13 28.72 -3.88
CA TYR A 390 -6.82 29.34 -2.73
C TYR A 390 -7.91 30.35 -3.15
N LYS A 391 -8.29 30.37 -4.43
CA LYS A 391 -9.44 31.13 -4.91
C LYS A 391 -10.70 30.26 -4.94
N TYR A 392 -11.06 29.72 -3.77
CA TYR A 392 -12.36 29.10 -3.56
C TYR A 392 -13.27 30.06 -2.80
N ASP A 393 -13.68 31.12 -3.47
CA ASP A 393 -14.99 31.73 -3.20
C ASP A 393 -16.05 30.72 -3.70
N TYR A 394 -16.46 29.78 -2.84
CA TYR A 394 -17.55 28.82 -3.14
C TYR A 394 -18.95 29.49 -3.20
N THR A 395 -19.00 30.78 -3.53
CA THR A 395 -20.20 31.59 -3.75
C THR A 395 -20.33 32.08 -5.20
N GLY A 396 -19.43 31.74 -6.12
CA GLY A 396 -19.50 32.15 -7.52
C GLY A 396 -19.01 31.07 -8.48
N LYS A 397 -19.73 30.89 -9.60
CA LYS A 397 -19.44 30.00 -10.73
C LYS A 397 -17.95 29.70 -10.90
N SER A 398 -17.57 28.42 -10.89
CA SER A 398 -16.26 28.00 -11.39
C SER A 398 -16.15 28.36 -12.88
N SER A 399 -15.28 29.29 -13.23
CA SER A 399 -15.04 29.74 -14.61
C SER A 399 -14.25 28.73 -15.47
N PHE A 400 -14.28 27.44 -15.11
CA PHE A 400 -13.78 26.36 -15.97
C PHE A 400 -14.68 25.12 -15.87
N VAL A 401 -15.97 25.31 -16.09
CA VAL A 401 -16.81 24.25 -16.65
C VAL A 401 -16.59 24.35 -18.15
N LEU A 402 -15.92 23.36 -18.75
CA LEU A 402 -15.94 23.21 -20.20
C LEU A 402 -17.37 22.79 -20.57
N GLN A 403 -18.25 23.77 -20.75
CA GLN A 403 -19.59 23.56 -21.24
C GLN A 403 -19.46 23.07 -22.68
N HIS A 404 -19.91 21.85 -22.90
CA HIS A 404 -20.22 21.35 -24.23
C HIS A 404 -21.52 22.06 -24.64
N ASP A 405 -21.40 23.17 -25.37
CA ASP A 405 -22.55 23.86 -25.94
C ASP A 405 -23.15 22.96 -27.03
N ASN A 406 -24.18 22.21 -26.65
CA ASN A 406 -25.20 21.74 -27.57
C ASN A 406 -26.53 22.33 -27.08
N ASP A 407 -27.00 23.32 -27.83
CA ASP A 407 -28.23 24.04 -27.62
C ASP A 407 -29.43 23.08 -27.56
N MET A 408 -30.07 23.01 -26.38
CA MET A 408 -31.52 22.87 -26.27
C MET A 408 -31.95 23.51 -24.95
N GLU A 409 -32.55 24.69 -25.08
CA GLU A 409 -33.27 25.39 -24.03
C GLU A 409 -34.29 24.46 -23.36
N ASN A 410 -34.13 24.19 -22.07
CA ASN A 410 -35.23 23.68 -21.26
C ASN A 410 -35.39 24.51 -19.99
N LYS A 411 -36.50 25.26 -19.95
CA LYS A 411 -36.92 26.17 -18.89
C LYS A 411 -37.47 25.36 -17.71
N ASP A 412 -36.61 24.86 -16.83
CA ASP A 412 -37.00 24.27 -15.52
C ASP A 412 -35.95 24.52 -14.41
N SER A 413 -35.29 25.68 -14.44
CA SER A 413 -34.07 25.95 -13.66
C SER A 413 -34.26 26.38 -12.20
N HIS A 414 -35.48 26.47 -11.68
CA HIS A 414 -35.72 26.90 -10.29
C HIS A 414 -35.74 25.77 -9.24
N VAL A 415 -35.99 24.53 -9.64
CA VAL A 415 -35.98 23.37 -8.72
C VAL A 415 -34.57 22.76 -8.61
N ASN A 416 -33.77 22.81 -9.67
CA ASN A 416 -32.39 22.30 -9.67
C ASN A 416 -31.37 23.17 -8.91
N LYS A 417 -31.60 24.48 -8.76
CA LYS A 417 -30.68 25.37 -8.03
C LYS A 417 -30.51 24.99 -6.55
N LYS A 418 -31.59 24.55 -5.87
CA LYS A 418 -31.53 24.12 -4.46
C LYS A 418 -30.83 22.77 -4.25
N THR A 419 -30.77 21.93 -5.29
CA THR A 419 -30.11 20.61 -5.24
C THR A 419 -28.61 20.74 -5.55
N ILE A 420 -28.22 21.71 -6.37
CA ILE A 420 -26.83 21.96 -6.78
C ILE A 420 -26.06 22.77 -5.73
N GLU A 421 -26.72 23.67 -4.98
CA GLU A 421 -26.08 24.49 -3.93
C GLU A 421 -25.70 23.74 -2.64
N LYS A 422 -26.02 22.45 -2.50
CA LYS A 422 -25.83 21.68 -1.25
C LYS A 422 -24.66 20.69 -1.22
N LYS A 423 -23.93 20.47 -2.32
CA LYS A 423 -22.66 19.72 -2.28
C LYS A 423 -21.54 20.70 -1.94
N ARG A 424 -21.32 21.00 -0.65
CA ARG A 424 -20.00 21.51 -0.21
C ARG A 424 -18.97 20.44 -0.57
N SER A 425 -18.25 20.65 -1.66
CA SER A 425 -17.15 19.78 -2.09
C SER A 425 -16.08 19.77 -1.01
N VAL A 426 -15.69 18.58 -0.60
CA VAL A 426 -14.74 18.36 0.50
C VAL A 426 -13.34 18.64 -0.01
N SER A 427 -12.63 19.62 0.56
CA SER A 427 -11.25 19.95 0.18
C SER A 427 -10.31 18.73 0.20
N PRO A 428 -9.26 18.69 -0.66
CA PRO A 428 -8.34 17.55 -0.72
C PRO A 428 -7.65 17.25 0.62
N ILE A 429 -7.36 18.28 1.41
CA ILE A 429 -6.74 18.14 2.74
C ILE A 429 -7.63 17.38 3.72
N LEU A 430 -8.96 17.58 3.66
CA LEU A 430 -9.92 16.90 4.53
C LEU A 430 -9.98 15.42 4.19
N ILE A 431 -9.97 15.08 2.90
CA ILE A 431 -9.86 13.70 2.42
C ILE A 431 -8.52 13.10 2.88
N ALA A 432 -7.40 13.80 2.67
CA ALA A 432 -6.07 13.34 3.05
C ALA A 432 -5.98 13.04 4.56
N ALA A 433 -6.55 13.91 5.40
CA ALA A 433 -6.59 13.72 6.85
C ALA A 433 -7.48 12.54 7.27
N LYS A 434 -8.65 12.38 6.62
CA LYS A 434 -9.53 11.22 6.82
C LYS A 434 -8.83 9.91 6.45
N MET A 435 -8.12 9.87 5.32
CA MET A 435 -7.45 8.68 4.80
C MET A 435 -6.10 8.40 5.49
N GLY A 436 -5.45 9.41 6.07
CA GLY A 436 -4.20 9.29 6.81
C GLY A 436 -2.95 9.57 5.98
N VAL A 437 -3.07 10.36 4.91
CA VAL A 437 -1.98 10.72 4.00
C VAL A 437 -1.20 11.89 4.60
N ASN A 438 -0.24 11.58 5.48
CA ASN A 438 0.51 12.62 6.18
C ASN A 438 1.28 13.54 5.23
N GLU A 439 1.92 12.97 4.20
CA GLU A 439 2.78 13.73 3.28
C GLU A 439 1.98 14.83 2.58
N MET A 440 0.74 14.53 2.20
CA MET A 440 -0.18 15.49 1.59
C MET A 440 -0.66 16.55 2.56
N VAL A 441 -1.05 16.15 3.78
CA VAL A 441 -1.45 17.13 4.81
C VAL A 441 -0.28 18.05 5.17
N GLU A 442 0.94 17.51 5.26
CA GLU A 442 2.15 18.29 5.54
C GLU A 442 2.39 19.33 4.45
N LYS A 443 2.46 18.87 3.19
CA LYS A 443 2.74 19.69 2.01
C LYS A 443 1.66 20.74 1.77
N VAL A 444 0.38 20.39 1.86
CA VAL A 444 -0.72 21.36 1.69
C VAL A 444 -0.67 22.43 2.78
N LEU A 445 -0.37 22.09 4.03
CA LEU A 445 -0.26 23.08 5.11
C LEU A 445 1.02 23.92 5.06
N ASP A 446 2.08 23.43 4.41
CA ASP A 446 3.30 24.21 4.16
C ASP A 446 3.09 25.22 3.03
N THR A 447 2.43 24.82 1.95
CA THR A 447 2.11 25.72 0.84
C THR A 447 0.96 26.68 1.20
N PHE A 448 -0.07 26.18 1.88
CA PHE A 448 -1.29 26.90 2.20
C PHE A 448 -1.74 26.68 3.66
N PRO A 449 -1.23 27.46 4.61
CA PRO A 449 -1.56 27.32 6.03
C PRO A 449 -3.06 27.50 6.36
N VAL A 450 -3.78 28.28 5.55
CA VAL A 450 -5.22 28.58 5.73
C VAL A 450 -6.10 27.33 5.61
N ALA A 451 -5.62 26.28 4.93
CA ALA A 451 -6.31 25.01 4.70
C ALA A 451 -6.73 24.27 5.96
N ILE A 452 -6.11 24.60 7.08
CA ILE A 452 -6.45 24.00 8.37
C ILE A 452 -7.88 24.33 8.81
N HIS A 453 -8.47 25.41 8.28
CA HIS A 453 -9.83 25.88 8.60
C HIS A 453 -10.91 25.35 7.66
N ASP A 454 -10.54 24.63 6.60
CA ASP A 454 -11.51 24.00 5.73
C ASP A 454 -12.39 23.04 6.54
N VAL A 455 -13.68 23.01 6.21
CA VAL A 455 -14.67 22.17 6.87
C VAL A 455 -15.48 21.37 5.86
N ASP A 456 -15.85 20.15 6.24
CA ASP A 456 -16.76 19.32 5.46
C ASP A 456 -18.24 19.72 5.65
N SER A 457 -19.16 18.94 5.09
CA SER A 457 -20.61 19.13 5.25
C SER A 457 -21.09 18.98 6.70
N ASP A 458 -20.37 18.22 7.54
CA ASP A 458 -20.65 18.05 8.98
C ASP A 458 -20.03 19.16 9.83
N ASN A 459 -19.42 20.17 9.18
CA ASN A 459 -18.63 21.23 9.81
C ASN A 459 -17.41 20.69 10.57
N LYS A 460 -16.79 19.61 10.09
CA LYS A 460 -15.57 19.05 10.66
C LYS A 460 -14.35 19.51 9.89
N ASN A 461 -13.36 20.01 10.61
CA ASN A 461 -12.08 20.38 10.05
C ASN A 461 -11.09 19.19 9.99
N VAL A 462 -9.88 19.48 9.52
CA VAL A 462 -8.77 18.52 9.37
C VAL A 462 -8.46 17.78 10.68
N VAL A 463 -8.51 18.47 11.83
CA VAL A 463 -8.22 17.89 13.16
C VAL A 463 -9.32 16.93 13.57
N LEU A 464 -10.59 17.33 13.46
CA LEU A 464 -11.75 16.51 13.83
C LEU A 464 -11.82 15.24 12.97
N LEU A 465 -11.59 15.36 11.66
CA LEU A 465 -11.56 14.22 10.74
C LEU A 465 -10.42 13.25 11.02
N ALA A 466 -9.22 13.75 11.33
CA ALA A 466 -8.09 12.91 11.71
C ALA A 466 -8.38 12.14 13.02
N ILE A 467 -9.11 12.75 13.95
CA ILE A 467 -9.48 12.12 15.22
C ILE A 467 -10.57 11.08 15.06
N GLU A 468 -11.67 11.44 14.39
CA GLU A 468 -12.79 10.55 14.11
C GLU A 468 -12.32 9.29 13.38
N ASN A 469 -11.39 9.45 12.45
CA ASN A 469 -10.81 8.34 11.68
C ASN A 469 -9.57 7.72 12.33
N ARG A 470 -9.15 8.11 13.54
CA ARG A 470 -8.03 7.47 14.25
C ARG A 470 -6.74 7.48 13.45
N GLN A 471 -6.28 8.68 13.11
CA GLN A 471 -5.07 8.93 12.34
C GLN A 471 -3.98 9.57 13.22
N PRO A 472 -3.31 8.81 14.12
CA PRO A 472 -2.35 9.35 15.08
C PRO A 472 -1.19 10.12 14.46
N ARG A 473 -0.75 9.73 13.27
CA ARG A 473 0.40 10.37 12.63
C ARG A 473 0.03 11.76 12.10
N VAL A 474 -1.13 11.88 11.42
CA VAL A 474 -1.70 13.16 11.01
C VAL A 474 -1.93 14.03 12.26
N TYR A 475 -2.57 13.48 13.30
CA TYR A 475 -2.82 14.22 14.53
C TYR A 475 -1.53 14.73 15.20
N LYS A 476 -0.50 13.88 15.28
CA LYS A 476 0.81 14.27 15.83
C LYS A 476 1.48 15.35 14.98
N LEU A 477 1.29 15.33 13.66
CA LEU A 477 1.79 16.37 12.76
C LEU A 477 1.08 17.70 13.03
N LEU A 478 -0.25 17.69 13.07
CA LEU A 478 -1.07 18.88 13.38
C LEU A 478 -0.74 19.46 14.77
N ALA A 479 -0.59 18.60 15.78
CA ALA A 479 -0.27 19.03 17.15
C ALA A 479 1.15 19.61 17.31
N LYS A 480 2.07 19.29 16.39
CA LYS A 480 3.43 19.87 16.39
C LYS A 480 3.49 21.26 15.76
N ARG A 481 2.60 21.57 14.81
CA ARG A 481 2.56 22.90 14.17
C ARG A 481 2.08 23.93 15.21
N ASN A 482 2.90 24.93 15.50
CA ASN A 482 2.61 25.95 16.52
C ASN A 482 1.60 27.01 16.05
N LEU A 483 1.43 27.19 14.73
CA LEU A 483 0.84 28.41 14.16
C LEU A 483 -0.69 28.54 14.30
N VAL A 484 -1.45 27.47 14.55
CA VAL A 484 -2.93 27.54 14.61
C VAL A 484 -3.52 26.54 15.60
N LYS A 485 -2.85 26.32 16.74
CA LYS A 485 -3.27 25.30 17.72
C LYS A 485 -4.65 25.55 18.31
N GLU A 486 -5.09 26.79 18.46
CA GLU A 486 -6.26 27.06 19.30
C GLU A 486 -7.57 26.97 18.50
N SER A 487 -7.71 27.70 17.39
CA SER A 487 -8.99 27.75 16.66
C SER A 487 -9.36 26.41 16.03
N ALA A 488 -8.41 25.72 15.38
CA ALA A 488 -8.68 24.43 14.74
C ALA A 488 -8.96 23.31 15.76
N PHE A 489 -8.28 23.27 16.90
CA PHE A 489 -8.51 22.22 17.91
C PHE A 489 -9.78 22.48 18.74
N CYS A 490 -10.17 23.75 18.93
CA CYS A 490 -11.38 24.14 19.65
C CYS A 490 -12.66 24.05 18.82
N HIS A 491 -12.56 23.74 17.53
CA HIS A 491 -13.70 23.63 16.61
C HIS A 491 -14.68 22.53 17.02
N ILE A 492 -15.95 22.72 16.67
CA ILE A 492 -17.06 21.80 16.95
C ILE A 492 -17.79 21.45 15.66
N ASP A 493 -18.22 20.19 15.56
CA ASP A 493 -19.07 19.74 14.46
C ASP A 493 -20.52 20.24 14.61
N ASN A 494 -21.36 19.97 13.61
CA ASN A 494 -22.78 20.33 13.62
C ASN A 494 -23.59 19.73 14.80
N GLN A 495 -23.07 18.68 15.47
CA GLN A 495 -23.71 18.04 16.62
C GLN A 495 -23.16 18.57 17.96
N GLY A 496 -22.30 19.60 17.93
CA GLY A 496 -21.64 20.15 19.11
C GLY A 496 -20.55 19.24 19.68
N ASN A 497 -20.12 18.20 18.96
CA ASN A 497 -19.03 17.34 19.40
C ASN A 497 -17.70 18.07 19.23
N SER A 498 -16.95 18.16 20.32
CA SER A 498 -15.54 18.56 20.28
C SER A 498 -14.65 17.40 19.83
N ALA A 499 -13.37 17.70 19.55
CA ALA A 499 -12.31 16.71 19.35
C ALA A 499 -12.33 15.58 20.40
N LEU A 500 -12.64 15.91 21.66
CA LEU A 500 -12.69 14.93 22.75
C LEU A 500 -13.88 13.98 22.64
N HIS A 501 -15.05 14.47 22.19
CA HIS A 501 -16.24 13.64 21.94
C HIS A 501 -15.99 12.67 20.78
N LEU A 502 -15.39 13.15 19.68
CA LEU A 502 -15.04 12.30 18.54
C LEU A 502 -13.99 11.24 18.91
N ALA A 503 -13.01 11.59 19.75
CA ALA A 503 -12.03 10.63 20.27
C ALA A 503 -12.66 9.58 21.19
N ALA A 504 -13.73 9.96 21.92
CA ALA A 504 -14.45 9.11 22.85
C ALA A 504 -15.46 8.17 22.18
N MET A 505 -15.84 8.43 20.93
CA MET A 505 -16.84 7.64 20.23
C MET A 505 -16.23 6.38 19.62
N TYR A 506 -16.81 5.23 19.96
CA TYR A 506 -16.52 3.94 19.31
C TYR A 506 -17.58 3.65 18.24
N ARG A 507 -17.14 3.35 17.02
CA ARG A 507 -18.02 2.94 15.90
C ARG A 507 -17.75 1.48 15.55
N GLU A 508 -18.72 0.82 14.94
CA GLU A 508 -18.67 -0.60 14.55
C GLU A 508 -17.43 -0.95 13.71
N HIS A 509 -16.95 0.01 12.92
CA HIS A 509 -15.74 -0.16 12.12
C HIS A 509 -14.50 -0.11 13.02
N ARG A 510 -14.01 -1.28 13.48
CA ARG A 510 -12.80 -1.44 14.30
C ARG A 510 -11.62 -0.66 13.69
N PRO A 511 -11.27 0.51 14.24
CA PRO A 511 -10.33 1.39 13.55
C PRO A 511 -8.88 0.94 13.75
N TRP A 512 -8.61 0.26 14.87
CA TRP A 512 -7.35 -0.39 15.15
C TRP A 512 -7.46 -1.88 14.79
N ARG A 513 -6.47 -2.46 14.10
CA ARG A 513 -6.43 -3.91 13.81
C ARG A 513 -5.59 -4.64 14.84
N VAL A 514 -5.94 -4.53 16.12
CA VAL A 514 -5.22 -5.19 17.22
C VAL A 514 -5.93 -6.51 17.55
N PRO A 515 -5.22 -7.63 17.79
CA PRO A 515 -5.82 -8.88 18.25
C PRO A 515 -6.39 -8.70 19.65
N GLY A 516 -7.60 -9.23 19.84
CA GLY A 516 -8.26 -9.25 21.15
C GLY A 516 -8.92 -7.92 21.53
N ASP A 517 -10.13 -8.01 22.06
CA ASP A 517 -10.93 -6.84 22.43
C ASP A 517 -10.34 -6.08 23.63
N ALA A 518 -9.58 -6.74 24.50
CA ALA A 518 -8.85 -6.09 25.59
C ALA A 518 -7.76 -5.13 25.08
N MET A 519 -7.00 -5.53 24.06
CA MET A 519 -5.97 -4.67 23.48
C MET A 519 -6.57 -3.54 22.64
N GLN A 520 -7.69 -3.81 21.95
CA GLN A 520 -8.49 -2.78 21.31
C GLN A 520 -8.89 -1.72 22.34
N MET A 521 -9.49 -2.11 23.46
CA MET A 521 -9.88 -1.20 24.55
C MET A 521 -8.70 -0.40 25.11
N GLN A 522 -7.54 -1.04 25.27
CA GLN A 522 -6.31 -0.35 25.69
C GLN A 522 -5.92 0.78 24.73
N TRP A 523 -6.01 0.55 23.43
CA TRP A 523 -5.67 1.54 22.42
C TRP A 523 -6.69 2.66 22.29
N GLU A 524 -7.98 2.34 22.40
CA GLU A 524 -9.07 3.31 22.51
C GLU A 524 -8.84 4.28 23.67
N TYR A 525 -8.54 3.74 24.85
CA TYR A 525 -8.28 4.54 26.03
C TYR A 525 -7.01 5.39 25.89
N LYS A 526 -5.94 4.85 25.31
CA LYS A 526 -4.71 5.61 25.02
C LYS A 526 -4.96 6.74 24.02
N TRP A 527 -5.79 6.49 23.00
CA TRP A 527 -6.18 7.50 22.02
C TRP A 527 -6.98 8.63 22.66
N TYR A 528 -8.02 8.28 23.42
CA TYR A 528 -8.82 9.23 24.18
C TYR A 528 -7.96 10.07 25.13
N LYS A 529 -7.04 9.43 25.88
CA LYS A 529 -6.11 10.11 26.78
C LYS A 529 -5.15 11.04 26.03
N LEU A 530 -4.65 10.63 24.87
CA LEU A 530 -3.77 11.46 24.04
C LEU A 530 -4.48 12.75 23.60
N VAL A 531 -5.70 12.63 23.07
CA VAL A 531 -6.50 13.78 22.64
C VAL A 531 -6.91 14.65 23.83
N LYS A 532 -7.30 14.03 24.96
CA LYS A 532 -7.63 14.74 26.19
C LYS A 532 -6.48 15.63 26.67
N ASN A 533 -5.27 15.10 26.71
CA ASN A 533 -4.10 15.82 27.20
C ASN A 533 -3.67 16.99 26.30
N SER A 534 -4.07 16.99 25.02
CA SER A 534 -3.81 18.09 24.08
C SER A 534 -4.91 19.15 24.02
N MET A 535 -6.09 18.87 24.58
CA MET A 535 -7.22 19.80 24.60
C MET A 535 -7.19 20.68 25.86
N PRO A 536 -7.58 21.96 25.77
CA PRO A 536 -7.71 22.80 26.94
C PRO A 536 -8.71 22.22 27.97
N PRO A 537 -8.47 22.38 29.29
CA PRO A 537 -9.27 21.72 30.34
C PRO A 537 -10.77 22.05 30.33
N ASN A 538 -11.16 23.23 29.84
CA ASN A 538 -12.57 23.64 29.70
C ASN A 538 -13.39 22.70 28.80
N PHE A 539 -12.77 22.01 27.84
CA PHE A 539 -13.47 21.04 26.98
C PHE A 539 -13.80 19.71 27.68
N TYR A 540 -13.28 19.45 28.89
CA TYR A 540 -13.51 18.18 29.59
C TYR A 540 -14.94 18.05 30.12
N ALA A 541 -15.55 19.17 30.50
CA ALA A 541 -16.91 19.25 31.03
C ALA A 541 -17.94 19.76 30.00
N ARG A 542 -17.53 20.00 28.75
CA ARG A 542 -18.42 20.48 27.69
C ARG A 542 -19.40 19.38 27.29
N TYR A 543 -20.65 19.77 27.05
CA TYR A 543 -21.71 18.91 26.55
C TYR A 543 -21.87 19.07 25.04
N ASN A 544 -22.19 17.99 24.34
CA ASN A 544 -22.67 18.03 22.95
C ASN A 544 -24.18 18.34 22.89
N ASN A 545 -24.77 18.39 21.69
CA ASN A 545 -26.20 18.68 21.51
C ASN A 545 -27.12 17.61 22.13
N LYS A 546 -26.60 16.44 22.51
CA LYS A 546 -27.33 15.38 23.23
C LYS A 546 -27.22 15.52 24.76
N GLY A 547 -26.59 16.57 25.28
CA GLY A 547 -26.40 16.77 26.72
C GLY A 547 -25.41 15.77 27.33
N GLN A 548 -24.49 15.20 26.55
CA GLN A 548 -23.50 14.22 27.02
C GLN A 548 -22.10 14.83 27.04
N THR A 549 -21.33 14.50 28.07
CA THR A 549 -19.87 14.77 28.10
C THR A 549 -19.10 13.70 27.34
N ALA A 550 -17.90 14.02 26.87
CA ALA A 550 -17.04 13.04 26.20
C ALA A 550 -16.73 11.80 27.06
N LYS A 551 -16.65 11.94 28.40
CA LYS A 551 -16.47 10.80 29.30
C LYS A 551 -17.69 9.88 29.31
N GLN A 552 -18.90 10.44 29.32
CA GLN A 552 -20.13 9.64 29.25
C GLN A 552 -20.24 8.92 27.90
N VAL A 553 -19.93 9.61 26.80
CA VAL A 553 -19.87 8.99 25.47
C VAL A 553 -18.88 7.81 25.47
N PHE A 554 -17.68 7.98 26.03
CA PHE A 554 -16.68 6.91 26.10
C PHE A 554 -17.21 5.67 26.83
N ILE A 555 -17.82 5.86 28.01
CA ILE A 555 -18.36 4.76 28.83
C ILE A 555 -19.47 4.01 28.08
N ILE A 556 -20.42 4.74 27.48
CA ILE A 556 -21.56 4.15 26.78
C ILE A 556 -21.11 3.38 25.54
N THR A 557 -20.30 3.99 24.67
CA THR A 557 -19.94 3.37 23.39
C THR A 557 -18.93 2.23 23.52
N HIS A 558 -18.10 2.22 24.58
CA HIS A 558 -17.07 1.19 24.79
C HIS A 558 -17.52 0.05 25.71
N GLN A 559 -18.72 0.12 26.29
CA GLN A 559 -19.27 -0.94 27.14
C GLN A 559 -19.13 -2.37 26.56
N PRO A 560 -19.42 -2.64 25.26
CA PRO A 560 -19.21 -3.98 24.70
C PRO A 560 -17.74 -4.42 24.71
N LEU A 561 -16.78 -3.53 24.42
CA LEU A 561 -15.35 -3.88 24.47
C LEU A 561 -14.88 -4.17 25.88
N VAL A 562 -15.40 -3.45 26.88
CA VAL A 562 -15.06 -3.68 28.29
C VAL A 562 -15.55 -5.07 28.72
N ARG A 563 -16.74 -5.49 28.28
CA ARG A 563 -17.30 -6.83 28.57
C ARG A 563 -16.46 -7.95 27.93
N GLU A 564 -16.17 -7.85 26.64
CA GLU A 564 -15.35 -8.86 25.94
C GLU A 564 -13.89 -8.86 26.43
N GLY A 565 -13.31 -7.67 26.66
CA GLY A 565 -11.97 -7.54 27.22
C GLY A 565 -11.84 -8.13 28.62
N ARG A 566 -12.86 -7.94 29.48
CA ARG A 566 -12.96 -8.60 30.80
C ARG A 566 -13.01 -10.12 30.64
N LYS A 567 -13.90 -10.64 29.80
CA LYS A 567 -14.07 -12.08 29.57
C LYS A 567 -12.77 -12.73 29.08
N TRP A 568 -12.10 -12.09 28.13
CA TRP A 568 -10.80 -12.53 27.63
C TRP A 568 -9.73 -12.55 28.73
N LEU A 569 -9.57 -11.44 29.46
CA LEU A 569 -8.60 -11.33 30.57
C LEU A 569 -8.85 -12.40 31.63
N SER A 570 -10.10 -12.62 32.04
CA SER A 570 -10.45 -13.64 33.03
C SER A 570 -10.12 -15.05 32.54
N LYS A 571 -10.55 -15.43 31.33
CA LYS A 571 -10.31 -16.77 30.78
C LYS A 571 -8.82 -17.08 30.58
N THR A 572 -8.05 -16.10 30.09
CA THR A 572 -6.60 -16.23 29.94
C THR A 572 -5.93 -16.33 31.31
N SER A 573 -6.32 -15.50 32.27
CA SER A 573 -5.76 -15.52 33.62
C SER A 573 -6.05 -16.82 34.37
N GLU A 574 -7.27 -17.36 34.24
CA GLU A 574 -7.67 -18.66 34.79
C GLU A 574 -6.81 -19.79 34.22
N SER A 575 -6.66 -19.84 32.89
CA SER A 575 -5.83 -20.85 32.21
C SER A 575 -4.37 -20.76 32.64
N CYS A 576 -3.80 -19.55 32.73
CA CYS A 576 -2.42 -19.37 33.18
C CYS A 576 -2.23 -19.63 34.67
N SER A 577 -3.24 -19.39 35.51
CA SER A 577 -3.21 -19.73 36.94
C SER A 577 -3.10 -21.24 37.15
N LEU A 578 -3.85 -22.03 36.39
CA LEU A 578 -3.76 -23.50 36.44
C LEU A 578 -2.36 -23.98 36.07
N VAL A 579 -1.77 -23.45 35.00
CA VAL A 579 -0.39 -23.80 34.59
C VAL A 579 0.62 -23.37 35.66
N ALA A 580 0.49 -22.16 36.24
CA ALA A 580 1.37 -21.69 37.31
C ALA A 580 1.26 -22.56 38.58
N ALA A 581 0.06 -23.05 38.94
CA ALA A 581 -0.12 -23.95 40.07
C ALA A 581 0.54 -25.33 39.82
N LEU A 582 0.39 -25.87 38.61
CA LEU A 582 1.05 -27.12 38.20
C LEU A 582 2.58 -26.99 38.22
N VAL A 583 3.10 -25.93 37.61
CA VAL A 583 4.54 -25.61 37.58
C VAL A 583 5.07 -25.39 39.00
N ALA A 584 4.32 -24.73 39.89
CA ALA A 584 4.71 -24.55 41.29
C ALA A 584 4.80 -25.90 42.03
N THR A 585 3.85 -26.82 41.77
CA THR A 585 3.86 -28.16 42.34
C THR A 585 5.09 -28.95 41.89
N VAL A 586 5.38 -28.95 40.58
CA VAL A 586 6.56 -29.63 40.01
C VAL A 586 7.87 -29.00 40.52
N ALA A 587 7.93 -27.67 40.61
CA ALA A 587 9.10 -26.98 41.15
C ALA A 587 9.31 -27.30 42.65
N PHE A 588 8.23 -27.37 43.42
CA PHE A 588 8.27 -27.75 44.83
C PHE A 588 8.80 -29.18 45.02
N THR A 589 8.25 -30.16 44.29
CA THR A 589 8.71 -31.55 44.36
C THR A 589 10.16 -31.69 43.94
N THR A 590 10.56 -30.97 42.89
CA THR A 590 11.95 -30.96 42.39
C THR A 590 12.90 -30.33 43.41
N SER A 591 12.51 -29.23 44.06
CA SER A 591 13.32 -28.57 45.08
C SER A 591 13.54 -29.43 46.34
N THR A 592 12.60 -30.33 46.66
CA THR A 592 12.72 -31.24 47.81
C THR A 592 13.39 -32.57 47.48
N ALA A 593 13.45 -32.95 46.20
CA ALA A 593 14.10 -34.18 45.75
C ALA A 593 15.62 -33.97 45.63
N ILE A 594 16.35 -34.19 46.72
CA ILE A 594 17.81 -34.02 46.77
C ILE A 594 18.48 -35.11 45.89
N PRO A 595 19.10 -34.76 44.75
CA PRO A 595 19.81 -35.74 43.94
C PRO A 595 20.97 -36.34 44.74
N GLY A 596 21.05 -37.67 44.79
CA GLY A 596 22.04 -38.41 45.57
C GLY A 596 21.72 -38.57 47.07
N GLY A 597 20.60 -38.02 47.54
CA GLY A 597 20.19 -38.09 48.95
C GLY A 597 21.05 -37.23 49.89
N ALA A 598 20.70 -37.27 51.17
CA ALA A 598 21.47 -36.66 52.25
C ALA A 598 22.42 -37.69 52.85
N ASN A 599 23.62 -37.26 53.23
CA ASN A 599 24.54 -38.09 54.00
C ASN A 599 23.89 -38.41 55.38
N GLU A 600 23.81 -39.69 55.73
CA GLU A 600 23.13 -40.18 56.95
C GLU A 600 23.68 -39.56 58.24
N VAL A 601 24.96 -39.17 58.25
CA VAL A 601 25.62 -38.61 59.44
C VAL A 601 25.49 -37.10 59.52
N THR A 602 25.66 -36.39 58.40
CA THR A 602 25.77 -34.92 58.40
C THR A 602 24.50 -34.20 57.94
N GLY A 603 23.56 -34.91 57.30
CA GLY A 603 22.39 -34.32 56.65
C GLY A 603 22.71 -33.48 55.40
N VAL A 604 23.99 -33.32 55.05
CA VAL A 604 24.44 -32.55 53.89
C VAL A 604 24.21 -33.37 52.61
N PRO A 605 23.74 -32.76 51.51
CA PRO A 605 23.62 -33.44 50.23
C PRO A 605 24.96 -34.04 49.78
N VAL A 606 24.94 -35.33 49.42
CA VAL A 606 26.16 -36.07 49.01
C VAL A 606 26.85 -35.41 47.81
N LEU A 607 26.06 -34.82 46.91
CA LEU A 607 26.53 -34.20 45.67
C LEU A 607 26.79 -32.68 45.77
N SER A 608 26.80 -32.11 46.99
CA SER A 608 26.93 -30.66 47.23
C SER A 608 28.17 -30.01 46.59
N GLY A 609 29.26 -30.77 46.39
CA GLY A 609 30.49 -30.31 45.75
C GLY A 609 30.41 -30.14 44.23
N GLN A 610 29.41 -30.72 43.55
CA GLN A 610 29.34 -30.69 42.09
C GLN A 610 28.67 -29.41 41.57
N PRO A 611 29.17 -28.78 40.50
CA PRO A 611 28.57 -27.55 39.95
C PRO A 611 27.14 -27.77 39.46
N ALA A 612 26.83 -28.95 38.93
CA ALA A 612 25.48 -29.34 38.52
C ALA A 612 24.49 -29.27 39.69
N PHE A 613 24.92 -29.60 40.92
CA PHE A 613 24.08 -29.56 42.11
C PHE A 613 23.69 -28.13 42.46
N LYS A 614 24.66 -27.20 42.40
CA LYS A 614 24.41 -25.77 42.64
C LYS A 614 23.43 -25.19 41.60
N VAL A 615 23.61 -25.54 40.32
CA VAL A 615 22.68 -25.12 39.25
C VAL A 615 21.29 -25.69 39.49
N PHE A 616 21.18 -26.97 39.84
CA PHE A 616 19.91 -27.64 40.16
C PHE A 616 19.17 -26.95 41.31
N ALA A 617 19.85 -26.69 42.43
CA ALA A 617 19.27 -26.08 43.61
C ALA A 617 18.81 -24.62 43.35
N VAL A 618 19.63 -23.82 42.65
CA VAL A 618 19.26 -22.44 42.32
C VAL A 618 18.11 -22.40 41.31
N ALA A 619 18.15 -23.23 40.27
CA ALA A 619 17.12 -23.26 39.23
C ALA A 619 15.76 -23.73 39.77
N SER A 620 15.73 -24.75 40.63
CA SER A 620 14.48 -25.22 41.27
C SER A 620 13.85 -24.16 42.19
N LEU A 621 14.68 -23.44 42.96
CA LEU A 621 14.19 -22.33 43.81
C LEU A 621 13.66 -21.17 42.96
N VAL A 622 14.38 -20.76 41.91
CA VAL A 622 13.91 -19.70 40.99
C VAL A 622 12.61 -20.12 40.32
N ALA A 623 12.49 -21.38 39.90
CA ALA A 623 11.25 -21.92 39.34
C ALA A 623 10.07 -21.80 40.32
N LEU A 624 10.25 -22.23 41.57
CA LEU A 624 9.20 -22.17 42.58
C LEU A 624 8.76 -20.73 42.88
N CYS A 625 9.72 -19.86 43.18
CA CYS A 625 9.45 -18.45 43.49
C CYS A 625 8.73 -17.75 42.33
N SER A 626 9.23 -17.92 41.10
CA SER A 626 8.63 -17.31 39.92
C SER A 626 7.26 -17.90 39.54
N SER A 627 6.98 -19.17 39.87
CA SER A 627 5.66 -19.78 39.65
C SER A 627 4.63 -19.25 40.65
N VAL A 628 5.00 -19.13 41.92
CA VAL A 628 4.11 -18.57 42.97
C VAL A 628 3.81 -17.10 42.69
N THR A 629 4.80 -16.30 42.27
CA THR A 629 4.54 -14.91 41.87
C THR A 629 3.65 -14.82 40.63
N ALA A 630 3.81 -15.71 39.65
CA ALA A 630 2.91 -15.78 38.50
C ALA A 630 1.46 -16.08 38.93
N LEU A 631 1.28 -17.07 39.81
CA LEU A 631 -0.02 -17.45 40.36
C LEU A 631 -0.71 -16.28 41.07
N VAL A 632 0.00 -15.58 41.96
CA VAL A 632 -0.54 -14.41 42.68
C VAL A 632 -0.94 -13.30 41.70
N LEU A 633 -0.14 -13.05 40.66
CA LEU A 633 -0.45 -12.02 39.65
C LEU A 633 -1.72 -12.37 38.87
N PHE A 634 -1.89 -13.62 38.44
CA PHE A 634 -3.08 -14.07 37.72
C PHE A 634 -4.33 -14.08 38.61
N LEU A 635 -4.23 -14.52 39.86
CA LEU A 635 -5.33 -14.41 40.83
C LEU A 635 -5.71 -12.95 41.07
N SER A 636 -4.73 -12.03 41.12
CA SER A 636 -5.00 -10.59 41.28
C SER A 636 -5.75 -9.95 40.10
N ILE A 637 -5.76 -10.59 38.93
CA ILE A 637 -6.57 -10.16 37.78
C ILE A 637 -8.01 -10.62 37.99
N LEU A 638 -8.22 -11.85 38.46
CA LEU A 638 -9.54 -12.42 38.72
C LEU A 638 -10.29 -11.70 39.85
N THR A 639 -9.58 -11.16 40.85
CA THR A 639 -10.17 -10.39 41.96
C THR A 639 -10.34 -8.89 41.69
N SER A 640 -10.00 -8.40 40.49
CA SER A 640 -10.08 -6.97 40.16
C SER A 640 -11.54 -6.49 39.99
N ARG A 641 -11.79 -5.20 40.21
CA ARG A 641 -13.12 -4.58 40.02
C ARG A 641 -13.50 -4.32 38.55
N PHE A 642 -12.57 -4.58 37.62
CA PHE A 642 -12.77 -4.47 36.16
C PHE A 642 -13.47 -3.16 35.70
N GLN A 643 -13.01 -2.00 36.20
CA GLN A 643 -13.41 -0.71 35.64
C GLN A 643 -12.77 -0.49 34.26
N GLU A 644 -13.29 0.44 33.45
CA GLU A 644 -12.86 0.63 32.06
C GLU A 644 -11.36 0.97 31.96
N LYS A 645 -10.87 1.79 32.88
CA LYS A 645 -9.44 2.14 33.00
C LYS A 645 -8.59 0.93 33.36
N ASP A 646 -9.08 0.08 34.28
CA ASP A 646 -8.36 -1.10 34.74
C ASP A 646 -8.20 -2.11 33.60
N VAL A 647 -9.28 -2.36 32.85
CA VAL A 647 -9.29 -3.23 31.65
C VAL A 647 -8.36 -2.69 30.57
N ALA A 648 -8.30 -1.37 30.41
CA ALA A 648 -7.45 -0.76 29.39
C ALA A 648 -5.96 -0.71 29.76
N MET A 649 -5.59 -0.52 31.03
CA MET A 649 -4.20 -0.23 31.40
C MET A 649 -3.59 -1.19 32.43
N ASP A 650 -4.28 -1.42 33.54
CA ASP A 650 -3.65 -2.05 34.70
C ASP A 650 -3.70 -3.58 34.63
N LEU A 651 -4.80 -4.14 34.12
CA LEU A 651 -4.96 -5.59 33.97
C LEU A 651 -4.06 -6.19 32.89
N PRO A 652 -3.93 -5.61 31.68
CA PRO A 652 -2.96 -6.09 30.68
C PRO A 652 -1.51 -6.07 31.19
N LYS A 653 -1.13 -5.09 32.03
CA LYS A 653 0.22 -5.03 32.63
C LYS A 653 0.44 -6.14 33.65
N LYS A 654 -0.54 -6.39 34.51
CA LYS A 654 -0.50 -7.53 35.45
C LYS A 654 -0.42 -8.85 34.70
N LEU A 655 -1.17 -9.00 33.62
CA LEU A 655 -1.12 -10.19 32.76
C LEU A 655 0.28 -10.39 32.17
N LEU A 656 0.87 -9.32 31.62
CA LEU A 656 2.22 -9.36 31.09
C LEU A 656 3.24 -9.79 32.14
N MET A 657 3.18 -9.19 33.34
CA MET A 657 4.08 -9.52 34.46
C MET A 657 3.90 -10.96 34.93
N GLY A 658 2.65 -11.45 34.98
CA GLY A 658 2.33 -12.84 35.29
C GLY A 658 2.90 -13.80 34.25
N MET A 659 2.72 -13.48 32.96
CA MET A 659 3.29 -14.26 31.86
C MET A 659 4.82 -14.27 31.94
N THR A 660 5.51 -13.13 32.14
CA THR A 660 6.97 -13.12 32.27
C THR A 660 7.46 -14.03 33.39
N SER A 661 6.77 -13.99 34.53
CA SER A 661 7.09 -14.81 35.70
C SER A 661 6.87 -16.30 35.43
N LEU A 662 5.80 -16.64 34.68
CA LEU A 662 5.51 -18.01 34.27
C LEU A 662 6.58 -18.54 33.28
N TRP A 663 6.99 -17.72 32.30
CA TRP A 663 8.04 -18.09 31.35
C TRP A 663 9.38 -18.32 32.04
N THR A 664 9.75 -17.45 32.99
CA THR A 664 10.96 -17.67 33.80
C THR A 664 10.86 -18.96 34.59
N SER A 665 9.68 -19.29 35.13
CA SER A 665 9.48 -20.53 35.87
C SER A 665 9.64 -21.78 35.00
N ILE A 666 8.99 -21.83 33.84
CA ILE A 666 9.08 -22.96 32.89
C ILE A 666 10.54 -23.15 32.42
N ALA A 667 11.25 -22.07 32.11
CA ALA A 667 12.66 -22.14 31.72
C ALA A 667 13.54 -22.65 32.88
N SER A 668 13.31 -22.15 34.11
CA SER A 668 14.04 -22.60 35.29
C SER A 668 13.77 -24.06 35.65
N ILE A 669 12.54 -24.57 35.47
CA ILE A 669 12.24 -26.00 35.64
C ILE A 669 13.02 -26.84 34.62
N LEU A 670 13.07 -26.42 33.36
CA LEU A 670 13.81 -27.16 32.33
C LEU A 670 15.31 -27.21 32.64
N VAL A 671 15.89 -26.10 33.10
CA VAL A 671 17.29 -26.04 33.56
C VAL A 671 17.50 -26.96 34.77
N SER A 672 16.59 -26.95 35.73
CA SER A 672 16.63 -27.84 36.90
C SER A 672 16.54 -29.31 36.48
N PHE A 673 15.65 -29.67 35.56
CA PHE A 673 15.53 -31.02 35.03
C PHE A 673 16.83 -31.48 34.34
N CYS A 674 17.41 -30.68 33.45
CA CYS A 674 18.67 -31.01 32.79
C CYS A 674 19.83 -31.17 33.79
N ALA A 675 19.89 -30.31 34.82
CA ALA A 675 20.91 -30.39 35.86
C ALA A 675 20.73 -31.61 36.78
N GLY A 676 19.49 -31.98 37.11
CA GLY A 676 19.19 -33.18 37.90
C GLY A 676 19.42 -34.47 37.11
N HIS A 677 19.00 -34.50 35.85
CA HIS A 677 19.17 -35.65 34.96
C HIS A 677 20.65 -35.93 34.65
N PHE A 678 21.51 -34.91 34.69
CA PHE A 678 22.97 -35.07 34.55
C PHE A 678 23.57 -36.07 35.56
N PHE A 679 22.96 -36.25 36.73
CA PHE A 679 23.43 -37.20 37.74
C PHE A 679 23.04 -38.67 37.47
N ILE A 680 22.06 -38.91 36.60
CA ILE A 680 21.57 -40.27 36.29
C ILE A 680 22.42 -40.93 35.19
N ILE A 681 23.13 -40.11 34.40
CA ILE A 681 23.85 -40.56 33.20
C ILE A 681 25.24 -41.07 33.57
N GLU A 682 25.57 -42.28 33.12
CA GLU A 682 26.91 -42.85 33.21
C GLU A 682 27.95 -41.96 32.50
N ASP A 683 29.15 -41.84 33.09
CA ASP A 683 30.21 -40.94 32.63
C ASP A 683 30.53 -41.07 31.12
N GLY A 684 30.45 -42.29 30.58
CA GLY A 684 30.70 -42.59 29.16
C GLY A 684 29.66 -42.04 28.18
N MET A 685 28.45 -41.71 28.63
CA MET A 685 27.34 -41.26 27.78
C MET A 685 27.09 -39.75 27.79
N LYS A 686 27.87 -38.98 28.56
CA LYS A 686 27.64 -37.53 28.76
C LYS A 686 27.66 -36.71 27.46
N SER A 687 28.46 -37.09 26.46
CA SER A 687 28.51 -36.39 25.16
C SER A 687 27.23 -36.60 24.33
N SER A 688 26.66 -37.80 24.35
CA SER A 688 25.44 -38.14 23.59
C SER A 688 24.18 -37.48 24.16
N VAL A 689 24.20 -37.10 25.44
CA VAL A 689 23.05 -36.52 26.13
C VAL A 689 22.75 -35.09 25.68
N TYR A 690 23.74 -34.33 25.23
CA TYR A 690 23.49 -32.97 24.73
C TYR A 690 22.49 -32.95 23.56
N LEU A 691 22.49 -34.01 22.74
CA LEU A 691 21.50 -34.19 21.67
C LEU A 691 20.10 -34.42 22.24
N ILE A 692 19.98 -35.24 23.29
CA ILE A 692 18.70 -35.51 23.98
C ILE A 692 18.17 -34.23 24.65
N TYR A 693 19.05 -33.45 25.29
CA TYR A 693 18.68 -32.14 25.85
C TYR A 693 18.24 -31.15 24.77
N ALA A 694 18.92 -31.10 23.63
CA ALA A 694 18.48 -30.27 22.51
C ALA A 694 17.08 -30.67 22.02
N VAL A 695 16.80 -31.98 21.90
CA VAL A 695 15.50 -32.51 21.47
C VAL A 695 14.40 -32.26 22.51
N THR A 696 14.68 -32.47 23.80
CA THR A 696 13.71 -32.19 24.89
C THR A 696 13.42 -30.70 25.07
N CYS A 697 14.33 -29.82 24.64
CA CYS A 697 14.07 -28.38 24.58
C CYS A 697 13.18 -27.98 23.38
N LEU A 698 12.99 -28.82 22.36
CA LEU A 698 12.20 -28.48 21.16
C LEU A 698 10.73 -28.20 21.48
N PRO A 699 9.99 -29.02 22.27
CA PRO A 699 8.59 -28.72 22.62
C PRO A 699 8.43 -27.41 23.38
N VAL A 700 9.34 -27.12 24.33
CA VAL A 700 9.34 -25.85 25.09
C VAL A 700 9.62 -24.68 24.16
N SER A 701 10.60 -24.82 23.26
CA SER A 701 10.92 -23.81 22.25
C SER A 701 9.75 -23.55 21.31
N PHE A 702 9.05 -24.61 20.86
CA PHE A 702 7.86 -24.49 20.04
C PHE A 702 6.72 -23.79 20.79
N PHE A 703 6.48 -24.14 22.05
CA PHE A 703 5.49 -23.47 22.89
C PHE A 703 5.80 -21.98 23.08
N VAL A 704 7.07 -21.63 23.32
CA VAL A 704 7.54 -20.23 23.32
C VAL A 704 7.20 -19.58 21.98
N LEU A 705 7.56 -20.19 20.85
CA LEU A 705 7.31 -19.62 19.52
C LEU A 705 5.82 -19.39 19.22
N VAL A 706 4.94 -20.29 19.65
CA VAL A 706 3.48 -20.18 19.45
C VAL A 706 2.87 -19.06 20.32
N GLN A 707 3.36 -18.86 21.53
CA GLN A 707 2.85 -17.86 22.47
C GLN A 707 3.59 -16.51 22.39
N LEU A 708 4.76 -16.49 21.78
CA LEU A 708 5.60 -15.31 21.58
C LEU A 708 4.85 -14.18 20.87
N PRO A 709 4.03 -14.42 19.84
CA PRO A 709 3.11 -13.43 19.30
C PRO A 709 2.35 -12.64 20.35
N LEU A 710 1.56 -13.32 21.18
CA LEU A 710 0.70 -12.70 22.18
C LEU A 710 1.53 -11.87 23.18
N TYR A 711 2.71 -12.39 23.56
CA TYR A 711 3.61 -11.69 24.46
C TYR A 711 4.18 -10.41 23.84
N LEU A 712 4.74 -10.49 22.63
CA LEU A 712 5.27 -9.34 21.90
C LEU A 712 4.18 -8.31 21.63
N ASP A 713 3.00 -8.80 21.32
CA ASP A 713 1.81 -8.02 21.09
C ASP A 713 1.45 -7.22 22.36
N LEU A 714 1.30 -7.88 23.51
CA LEU A 714 1.00 -7.24 24.79
C LEU A 714 2.09 -6.24 25.20
N MET A 715 3.36 -6.60 25.03
CA MET A 715 4.52 -5.73 25.25
C MET A 715 4.42 -4.45 24.40
N LEU A 716 4.28 -4.60 23.08
CA LEU A 716 4.20 -3.46 22.15
C LEU A 716 2.98 -2.59 22.46
N ALA A 717 1.84 -3.19 22.79
CA ALA A 717 0.62 -2.48 23.14
C ALA A 717 0.79 -1.69 24.44
N ILE A 718 1.48 -2.22 25.46
CA ILE A 718 1.72 -1.56 26.74
C ILE A 718 2.75 -0.42 26.62
N PHE A 719 3.90 -0.68 26.02
CA PHE A 719 5.01 0.29 25.99
C PHE A 719 4.84 1.43 24.99
N ARG A 720 4.05 1.23 23.92
CA ARG A 720 3.78 2.31 22.96
C ARG A 720 2.88 3.38 23.58
N LYS A 721 3.36 4.62 23.60
CA LYS A 721 2.59 5.79 24.07
C LYS A 721 1.46 6.17 23.11
N VAL A 722 1.70 6.08 21.80
CA VAL A 722 0.76 6.46 20.76
C VAL A 722 0.29 5.19 20.04
N PRO A 723 -1.03 4.92 19.94
CA PRO A 723 -1.53 3.77 19.20
C PRO A 723 -1.16 3.87 17.73
N GLN A 724 -1.03 2.74 17.03
CA GLN A 724 -0.68 2.72 15.61
C GLN A 724 -1.65 1.82 14.87
N ARG A 725 -2.48 2.32 13.94
CA ARG A 725 -3.45 1.51 13.16
C ARG A 725 -2.99 0.11 12.73
N VAL A 726 -1.69 -0.08 12.47
CA VAL A 726 -1.09 -1.37 12.15
C VAL A 726 -0.64 -2.10 13.41
N TYR A 727 -1.28 -3.23 13.63
CA TYR A 727 -0.77 -4.30 14.46
C TYR A 727 -0.91 -5.59 13.65
N LYS A 728 0.15 -6.39 13.59
CA LYS A 728 0.07 -7.69 12.94
C LYS A 728 -0.43 -8.64 14.02
N VAL A 729 -1.66 -9.13 13.84
CA VAL A 729 -2.00 -10.42 14.44
C VAL A 729 -1.01 -11.39 13.82
N PHE A 730 -0.07 -11.94 14.58
CA PHE A 730 0.58 -13.15 14.09
C PHE A 730 -0.53 -14.20 14.07
N SER A 731 -1.03 -14.54 12.89
CA SER A 731 -1.96 -15.64 12.75
C SER A 731 -1.26 -16.89 13.26
N HIS A 732 -1.96 -17.62 14.14
CA HIS A 732 -1.61 -18.98 14.54
C HIS A 732 -1.46 -19.89 13.32
#